data_AF-A0A1Z9QUY5-F1
#
_entry.id   AF-A0A1Z9QUY5-F1
#
_cell.length_a   1.000
_cell.length_b   1.000
_cell.length_c   1.000
_cell.angle_alpha   90.00
_cell.angle_beta   90.00
_cell.angle_gamma   90.00
#
_symmetry.space_group_name_H-M   'P 1'
#
loop_
_entity.id
_entity.type
_entity.pdbx_description
1 polymer ?
#
loop_
_entity_poly.entity_id
_entity_poly.type
_entity_poly.pdbx_seq_one_letter_code
_entity_poly.pdbx_strand_id
1 'polypeptide(L)'
;MQRIFTVLMAACFYISNFTYSHAVETTDQITTAMKRAGSNRSQIQIALNNAPAVQKAGMEFLVAHMPDEDLQNLSADYLLKNLELAYQAWDEAPWKNDVPESLFLNNVLPYANINEQRDSWRADFYKRCKPLIAGAKTPAEAAVLLNQKLFNELNVKYSTKRNRADQGPSESISTGLASCTGLSILLIDACRSVGIPARFVGTPLWTNKSGNHSWVEIWDDGWHFTGACEPTGNELDNGWFKGRAATAQVDHPLHAIYAVSYKKTPAAFPMVWAPTNKTVSAVNVTDRYASDKQPTPAGHVEVQLRTIDVTGNRISVPITLSNSNGEIIFSGTTKDERFDANDHLTTTLPENEKYGVRIKLETGEVSKTLVARKQNAPHTFTIQPVSVGAASQPKPDLTSEDVCVISPATPITPELSPVRQLKQYLSQPVEKRGNITEQDFCSQPLSKTEAKLASEMLWKDHVAMIRKQRQAEMEAGRIVEGKLSMPFVYRTFGKKPKDGRSLYISMHGGGGAPPQVNDQQWENQKRLYTIPEGIYAVPRAPTDTWNLWHQGHIDGMFARMIENLIVFEDVNPDRVYLMGYSAGGDGVYQLAPRMADRFAAAAMMAGHPNETSPLGLRNIAFTLHMGGKDAAYKRNQIAEQWKQKLADLRKEDPEGYEHLVQIYPDKGHWMDRQDASAIPWMAKHQRNRYPKRIVWKQDDVKHTRFYWLAADTDDISGRPLVTVERDGQAISVEQSDLDRLKVRLCDDMLDLDQAVEITWKGEKLASQSPARTIGTLAKTLKERGEKEGMFSAEIEIAGTTQN
;
A
#
# COMPACT_ATOMS: atom_id res chain seq x y z
N MET A 1 -38.36 2.81 -39.97
CA MET A 1 -38.79 3.00 -38.57
C MET A 1 -38.65 1.75 -37.68
N GLN A 2 -38.49 0.53 -38.21
CA GLN A 2 -38.37 -0.70 -37.40
C GLN A 2 -36.93 -1.09 -36.98
N ARG A 3 -35.89 -0.39 -37.46
CA ARG A 3 -34.48 -0.61 -37.06
C ARG A 3 -33.95 0.38 -36.00
N ILE A 4 -34.72 1.41 -35.66
CA ILE A 4 -34.34 2.42 -34.65
C ILE A 4 -34.87 2.04 -33.26
N PHE A 5 -35.92 1.21 -33.18
CA PHE A 5 -36.49 0.76 -31.91
C PHE A 5 -35.71 -0.37 -31.22
N THR A 6 -34.94 -1.16 -31.96
CA THR A 6 -34.12 -2.25 -31.37
C THR A 6 -32.82 -1.75 -30.75
N VAL A 7 -32.31 -0.58 -31.19
CA VAL A 7 -31.08 0.03 -30.65
C VAL A 7 -31.38 0.85 -29.39
N LEU A 8 -32.58 1.42 -29.25
CA LEU A 8 -32.98 2.19 -28.06
C LEU A 8 -33.34 1.31 -26.84
N MET A 9 -33.82 0.08 -27.02
CA MET A 9 -34.00 -0.86 -25.89
C MET A 9 -32.69 -1.48 -25.39
N ALA A 10 -31.65 -1.56 -26.22
CA ALA A 10 -30.32 -1.96 -25.79
C ALA A 10 -29.61 -0.83 -24.99
N ALA A 11 -29.95 0.43 -25.24
CA ALA A 11 -29.40 1.58 -24.53
C ALA A 11 -30.03 1.80 -23.14
N CYS A 12 -31.31 1.47 -22.95
CA CYS A 12 -31.97 1.60 -21.65
C CYS A 12 -31.67 0.44 -20.67
N PHE A 13 -31.07 -0.66 -21.13
CA PHE A 13 -30.55 -1.72 -20.25
C PHE A 13 -29.07 -1.52 -19.85
N TYR A 14 -28.40 -0.52 -20.40
CA TYR A 14 -26.98 -0.24 -20.14
C TYR A 14 -26.72 1.03 -19.31
N ILE A 15 -27.76 1.73 -18.84
CA ILE A 15 -27.64 3.02 -18.14
C ILE A 15 -27.94 2.92 -16.62
N SER A 16 -28.16 1.72 -16.06
CA SER A 16 -28.37 1.53 -14.61
C SER A 16 -27.22 0.91 -13.83
N ASN A 17 -26.03 0.72 -14.40
CA ASN A 17 -24.87 0.19 -13.68
C ASN A 17 -23.66 1.11 -13.79
N PHE A 18 -23.70 2.26 -13.10
CA PHE A 18 -22.48 2.96 -12.69
C PHE A 18 -22.67 3.60 -11.32
N THR A 19 -22.69 2.72 -10.31
CA THR A 19 -22.45 3.05 -8.91
C THR A 19 -21.44 2.04 -8.39
N TYR A 20 -20.30 2.54 -7.91
CA TYR A 20 -19.27 1.82 -7.15
C TYR A 20 -18.63 0.59 -7.81
N SER A 21 -17.30 0.62 -7.95
CA SER A 21 -16.49 -0.56 -8.26
C SER A 21 -16.61 -1.57 -7.11
N HIS A 22 -17.64 -2.41 -7.15
CA HIS A 22 -17.69 -3.70 -6.46
C HIS A 22 -17.17 -4.78 -7.42
N ALA A 23 -16.63 -5.84 -6.85
CA ALA A 23 -16.10 -7.00 -7.57
C ALA A 23 -17.22 -7.77 -8.29
N VAL A 24 -17.74 -7.22 -9.38
CA VAL A 24 -18.61 -7.95 -10.30
C VAL A 24 -17.70 -8.68 -11.27
N GLU A 25 -17.60 -10.00 -11.13
CA GLU A 25 -16.90 -10.83 -12.11
C GLU A 25 -17.53 -10.65 -13.48
N THR A 26 -16.73 -10.67 -14.53
CA THR A 26 -17.25 -10.42 -15.89
C THR A 26 -18.17 -11.56 -16.33
N THR A 27 -19.19 -11.23 -17.13
CA THR A 27 -20.08 -12.23 -17.76
C THR A 27 -19.29 -13.31 -18.51
N ASP A 28 -18.11 -12.99 -19.02
CA ASP A 28 -17.21 -13.90 -19.73
C ASP A 28 -16.59 -14.97 -18.81
N GLN A 29 -16.22 -14.61 -17.58
CA GLN A 29 -15.64 -15.55 -16.61
C GLN A 29 -16.66 -16.59 -16.16
N ILE A 30 -17.89 -16.15 -15.85
CA ILE A 30 -18.99 -17.07 -15.49
C ILE A 30 -19.34 -17.97 -16.68
N THR A 31 -19.44 -17.40 -17.88
CA THR A 31 -19.70 -18.19 -19.10
C THR A 31 -18.64 -19.26 -19.33
N THR A 32 -17.38 -18.95 -19.03
CA THR A 32 -16.27 -19.91 -19.12
C THR A 32 -16.38 -20.99 -18.05
N ALA A 33 -16.63 -20.63 -16.80
CA ALA A 33 -16.86 -21.59 -15.71
C ALA A 33 -18.01 -22.56 -16.02
N MET A 34 -19.11 -22.05 -16.59
CA MET A 34 -20.27 -22.85 -17.00
C MET A 34 -19.96 -23.87 -18.10
N LYS A 35 -18.94 -23.62 -18.94
CA LYS A 35 -18.46 -24.62 -19.92
C LYS A 35 -17.64 -25.71 -19.23
N ARG A 36 -16.76 -25.34 -18.30
CA ARG A 36 -15.90 -26.28 -17.55
C ARG A 36 -16.70 -27.19 -16.62
N ALA A 37 -17.87 -26.75 -16.14
CA ALA A 37 -18.76 -27.52 -15.29
C ALA A 37 -19.32 -28.81 -15.95
N GLY A 38 -19.26 -28.92 -17.28
CA GLY A 38 -19.68 -30.14 -17.98
C GLY A 38 -21.11 -30.57 -17.65
N SER A 39 -21.29 -31.83 -17.23
CA SER A 39 -22.59 -32.40 -16.84
C SER A 39 -23.19 -31.77 -15.58
N ASN A 40 -22.38 -31.15 -14.72
CA ASN A 40 -22.83 -30.53 -13.47
C ASN A 40 -23.32 -29.08 -13.65
N ARG A 41 -23.36 -28.59 -14.90
CA ARG A 41 -23.81 -27.23 -15.24
C ARG A 41 -25.17 -26.86 -14.63
N SER A 42 -26.10 -27.82 -14.51
CA SER A 42 -27.42 -27.59 -13.91
C SER A 42 -27.32 -27.18 -12.44
N GLN A 43 -26.46 -27.83 -11.65
CA GLN A 43 -26.25 -27.48 -10.25
C GLN A 43 -25.64 -26.09 -10.10
N ILE A 44 -24.63 -25.76 -10.91
CA ILE A 44 -24.00 -24.43 -10.88
C ILE A 44 -25.01 -23.34 -11.28
N GLN A 45 -25.88 -23.61 -12.26
CA GLN A 45 -26.95 -22.68 -12.64
C GLN A 45 -27.98 -22.48 -11.52
N ILE A 46 -28.37 -23.54 -10.82
CA ILE A 46 -29.29 -23.46 -9.67
C ILE A 46 -28.66 -22.59 -8.57
N ALA A 47 -27.38 -22.79 -8.25
CA ALA A 47 -26.68 -22.00 -7.24
C ALA A 47 -26.65 -20.51 -7.60
N LEU A 48 -26.31 -20.16 -8.85
CA LEU A 48 -26.30 -18.78 -9.35
C LEU A 48 -27.68 -18.11 -9.34
N ASN A 49 -28.74 -18.87 -9.65
CA ASN A 49 -30.10 -18.35 -9.72
C ASN A 49 -30.73 -18.17 -8.33
N ASN A 50 -30.44 -19.08 -7.41
CA ASN A 50 -31.05 -19.12 -6.08
C ASN A 50 -30.24 -18.36 -5.03
N ALA A 51 -29.04 -17.87 -5.36
CA ALA A 51 -28.28 -16.99 -4.48
C ALA A 51 -29.10 -15.71 -4.18
N PRO A 52 -29.28 -15.32 -2.90
CA PRO A 52 -29.99 -14.09 -2.54
C PRO A 52 -29.34 -12.86 -3.20
N ALA A 53 -30.13 -11.84 -3.52
CA ALA A 53 -29.66 -10.67 -4.26
C ALA A 53 -28.42 -10.00 -3.64
N VAL A 54 -28.38 -9.91 -2.30
CA VAL A 54 -27.24 -9.32 -1.56
C VAL A 54 -26.00 -10.22 -1.51
N GLN A 55 -26.13 -11.51 -1.80
CA GLN A 55 -25.03 -12.50 -1.78
C GLN A 55 -24.63 -12.95 -3.19
N LYS A 56 -25.30 -12.43 -4.22
CA LYS A 56 -25.14 -12.88 -5.61
C LYS A 56 -23.70 -12.69 -6.11
N ALA A 57 -23.08 -11.55 -5.80
CA ALA A 57 -21.69 -11.29 -6.15
C ALA A 57 -20.73 -12.31 -5.54
N GLY A 58 -21.00 -12.78 -4.32
CA GLY A 58 -20.23 -13.85 -3.67
C GLY A 58 -20.36 -15.19 -4.39
N MET A 59 -21.58 -15.57 -4.80
CA MET A 59 -21.79 -16.79 -5.58
C MET A 59 -21.11 -16.72 -6.95
N GLU A 60 -21.22 -15.57 -7.64
CA GLU A 60 -20.54 -15.34 -8.92
C GLU A 60 -19.01 -15.44 -8.76
N PHE A 61 -18.45 -14.84 -7.70
CA PHE A 61 -17.03 -14.96 -7.37
C PHE A 61 -16.60 -16.42 -7.16
N LEU A 62 -17.36 -17.20 -6.37
CA LEU A 62 -17.06 -18.62 -6.16
C LEU A 62 -17.03 -19.39 -7.48
N VAL A 63 -18.07 -19.25 -8.31
CA VAL A 63 -18.20 -19.96 -9.60
C VAL A 63 -17.10 -19.56 -10.59
N ALA A 64 -16.73 -18.27 -10.62
CA ALA A 64 -15.68 -17.78 -11.52
C ALA A 64 -14.31 -18.41 -11.23
N HIS A 65 -14.00 -18.68 -9.96
CA HIS A 65 -12.64 -19.03 -9.52
C HIS A 65 -12.46 -20.46 -9.02
N MET A 66 -13.53 -21.19 -8.75
CA MET A 66 -13.44 -22.57 -8.26
C MET A 66 -12.72 -23.52 -9.24
N PRO A 67 -12.00 -24.55 -8.74
CA PRO A 67 -11.39 -25.60 -9.54
C PRO A 67 -12.38 -26.37 -10.42
N ASP A 68 -11.87 -26.99 -11.49
CA ASP A 68 -12.71 -27.77 -12.42
C ASP A 68 -13.37 -28.97 -11.75
N GLU A 69 -12.65 -29.64 -10.83
CA GLU A 69 -13.19 -30.74 -10.04
C GLU A 69 -14.40 -30.29 -9.19
N ASP A 70 -14.35 -29.10 -8.60
CA ASP A 70 -15.46 -28.56 -7.82
C ASP A 70 -16.63 -28.16 -8.70
N LEU A 71 -16.38 -27.52 -9.86
CA LEU A 71 -17.42 -27.20 -10.83
C LEU A 71 -18.17 -28.43 -11.33
N GLN A 72 -17.46 -29.55 -11.44
CA GLN A 72 -17.99 -30.80 -12.00
C GLN A 72 -18.71 -31.67 -10.97
N ASN A 73 -18.55 -31.40 -9.66
CA ASN A 73 -19.04 -32.31 -8.61
C ASN A 73 -19.85 -31.65 -7.49
N LEU A 74 -19.66 -30.36 -7.20
CA LEU A 74 -20.39 -29.72 -6.08
C LEU A 74 -21.86 -29.46 -6.43
N SER A 75 -22.73 -29.76 -5.46
CA SER A 75 -24.17 -29.49 -5.57
C SER A 75 -24.51 -28.03 -5.31
N ALA A 76 -25.65 -27.59 -5.82
CA ALA A 76 -26.17 -26.25 -5.54
C ALA A 76 -26.40 -26.03 -4.04
N ASP A 77 -26.92 -27.04 -3.35
CA ASP A 77 -27.22 -26.99 -1.91
C ASP A 77 -25.95 -26.76 -1.08
N TYR A 78 -24.84 -27.42 -1.44
CA TYR A 78 -23.56 -27.22 -0.76
C TYR A 78 -23.06 -25.78 -0.91
N LEU A 79 -23.10 -25.26 -2.15
CA LEU A 79 -22.63 -23.90 -2.45
C LEU A 79 -23.50 -22.83 -1.78
N LEU A 80 -24.83 -22.98 -1.83
CA LEU A 80 -25.77 -22.08 -1.18
C LEU A 80 -25.62 -22.10 0.33
N LYS A 81 -25.41 -23.29 0.93
CA LYS A 81 -25.21 -23.40 2.38
C LYS A 81 -23.90 -22.75 2.83
N ASN A 82 -22.80 -22.94 2.07
CA ASN A 82 -21.55 -22.24 2.35
C ASN A 82 -21.72 -20.71 2.22
N LEU A 83 -22.40 -20.24 1.17
CA LEU A 83 -22.68 -18.82 0.95
C LEU A 83 -23.44 -18.22 2.14
N GLU A 84 -24.55 -18.84 2.54
CA GLU A 84 -25.38 -18.40 3.67
C GLU A 84 -24.55 -18.25 4.95
N LEU A 85 -23.80 -19.29 5.32
CA LEU A 85 -23.02 -19.31 6.56
C LEU A 85 -21.82 -18.34 6.52
N ALA A 86 -21.18 -18.15 5.37
CA ALA A 86 -20.09 -17.20 5.22
C ALA A 86 -20.58 -15.76 5.38
N TYR A 87 -21.72 -15.41 4.78
CA TYR A 87 -22.33 -14.10 4.93
C TYR A 87 -22.88 -13.88 6.34
N GLN A 88 -23.46 -14.90 6.98
CA GLN A 88 -23.87 -14.82 8.39
C GLN A 88 -22.67 -14.46 9.28
N ALA A 89 -21.58 -15.23 9.19
CA ALA A 89 -20.38 -14.98 9.98
C ALA A 89 -19.78 -13.59 9.72
N TRP A 90 -19.82 -13.15 8.47
CA TRP A 90 -19.34 -11.83 8.04
C TRP A 90 -20.21 -10.68 8.57
N ASP A 91 -21.53 -10.84 8.51
CA ASP A 91 -22.49 -9.84 8.98
C ASP A 91 -22.47 -9.67 10.50
N GLU A 92 -22.19 -10.76 11.23
CA GLU A 92 -22.10 -10.78 12.70
C GLU A 92 -20.70 -10.45 13.25
N ALA A 93 -19.69 -10.25 12.40
CA ALA A 93 -18.32 -9.98 12.82
C ALA A 93 -18.14 -8.51 13.25
N PRO A 94 -17.54 -8.21 14.42
CA PRO A 94 -17.29 -6.83 14.86
C PRO A 94 -16.43 -6.01 13.90
N TRP A 95 -15.52 -6.67 13.19
CA TRP A 95 -14.58 -6.08 12.24
C TRP A 95 -15.07 -6.09 10.79
N LYS A 96 -16.36 -6.33 10.54
CA LYS A 96 -16.94 -6.34 9.18
C LYS A 96 -16.55 -5.08 8.39
N ASN A 97 -16.72 -3.92 9.02
CA ASN A 97 -16.44 -2.64 8.38
C ASN A 97 -14.94 -2.36 8.22
N ASP A 98 -14.10 -3.19 8.84
CA ASP A 98 -12.66 -3.04 8.83
C ASP A 98 -11.97 -3.85 7.74
N VAL A 99 -12.58 -4.95 7.28
CA VAL A 99 -12.03 -5.74 6.19
C VAL A 99 -12.66 -5.34 4.85
N PRO A 100 -11.84 -5.04 3.81
CA PRO A 100 -12.31 -4.90 2.44
C PRO A 100 -13.12 -6.10 1.96
N GLU A 101 -14.22 -5.85 1.23
CA GLU A 101 -15.07 -6.90 0.64
C GLU A 101 -14.27 -7.89 -0.24
N SER A 102 -13.23 -7.42 -0.94
CA SER A 102 -12.36 -8.28 -1.74
C SER A 102 -11.63 -9.37 -0.92
N LEU A 103 -11.29 -9.09 0.34
CA LEU A 103 -10.71 -10.07 1.25
C LEU A 103 -11.78 -10.99 1.83
N PHE A 104 -13.00 -10.50 2.07
CA PHE A 104 -14.12 -11.40 2.38
C PHE A 104 -14.30 -12.45 1.26
N LEU A 105 -14.40 -12.00 0.00
CA LEU A 105 -14.57 -12.87 -1.16
C LEU A 105 -13.42 -13.89 -1.30
N ASN A 106 -12.17 -13.45 -1.12
CA ASN A 106 -11.00 -14.28 -1.39
C ASN A 106 -10.49 -15.09 -0.18
N ASN A 107 -10.82 -14.69 1.04
CA ASN A 107 -10.18 -15.19 2.26
C ASN A 107 -11.14 -15.53 3.41
N VAL A 108 -12.45 -15.31 3.26
CA VAL A 108 -13.50 -15.75 4.21
C VAL A 108 -14.52 -16.69 3.55
N LEU A 109 -15.04 -16.27 2.39
CA LEU A 109 -16.08 -16.96 1.62
C LEU A 109 -15.68 -18.36 1.11
N PRO A 110 -14.42 -18.64 0.69
CA PRO A 110 -14.06 -19.95 0.16
C PRO A 110 -14.31 -21.11 1.13
N TYR A 111 -14.86 -22.21 0.61
CA TYR A 111 -15.17 -23.44 1.35
C TYR A 111 -13.96 -24.38 1.50
N ALA A 112 -12.84 -24.07 0.87
CA ALA A 112 -11.60 -24.84 0.91
C ALA A 112 -10.38 -23.92 0.86
N ASN A 113 -9.23 -24.47 1.21
CA ASN A 113 -7.94 -23.81 1.24
C ASN A 113 -7.08 -24.28 0.07
N ILE A 114 -6.90 -25.58 -0.11
CA ILE A 114 -6.01 -26.20 -1.09
C ILE A 114 -6.75 -27.35 -1.80
N ASN A 115 -6.15 -28.53 -1.85
CA ASN A 115 -6.69 -29.74 -2.47
C ASN A 115 -7.29 -30.71 -1.44
N GLU A 116 -7.60 -30.26 -0.21
CA GLU A 116 -8.22 -31.09 0.81
C GLU A 116 -9.60 -31.57 0.35
N GLN A 117 -10.04 -32.71 0.89
CA GLN A 117 -11.39 -33.20 0.61
C GLN A 117 -12.43 -32.18 1.08
N ARG A 118 -13.46 -31.94 0.24
CA ARG A 118 -14.50 -30.96 0.54
C ARG A 118 -15.37 -31.45 1.69
N ASP A 119 -15.41 -30.63 2.75
CA ASP A 119 -16.13 -30.88 4.00
C ASP A 119 -17.21 -29.81 4.21
N SER A 120 -18.26 -30.14 4.96
CA SER A 120 -19.29 -29.19 5.41
C SER A 120 -18.95 -28.61 6.80
N TRP A 121 -17.72 -28.16 6.98
CA TRP A 121 -17.14 -27.76 8.27
C TRP A 121 -17.75 -26.49 8.87
N ARG A 122 -18.18 -25.54 8.03
CA ARG A 122 -18.48 -24.16 8.44
C ARG A 122 -19.54 -24.04 9.53
N ALA A 123 -20.59 -24.86 9.49
CA ALA A 123 -21.66 -24.83 10.47
C ALA A 123 -21.20 -25.31 11.86
N ASP A 124 -20.46 -26.43 11.91
CA ASP A 124 -19.91 -26.97 13.15
C ASP A 124 -18.86 -26.02 13.74
N PHE A 125 -17.97 -25.51 12.89
CA PHE A 125 -16.91 -24.59 13.30
C PHE A 125 -17.48 -23.26 13.79
N TYR A 126 -18.51 -22.71 13.15
CA TYR A 126 -19.17 -21.50 13.63
C TYR A 126 -19.69 -21.67 15.06
N LYS A 127 -20.37 -22.79 15.32
CA LYS A 127 -20.94 -23.12 16.63
C LYS A 127 -19.86 -23.25 17.71
N ARG A 128 -18.72 -23.87 17.39
CA ARG A 128 -17.58 -24.06 18.31
C ARG A 128 -16.77 -22.80 18.52
N CYS A 129 -16.46 -22.08 17.46
CA CYS A 129 -15.52 -20.97 17.45
C CYS A 129 -16.12 -19.66 17.99
N LYS A 130 -17.42 -19.41 17.74
CA LYS A 130 -18.07 -18.15 18.15
C LYS A 130 -17.95 -17.88 19.67
N PRO A 131 -18.17 -18.86 20.58
CA PRO A 131 -17.92 -18.67 22.01
C PRO A 131 -16.44 -18.46 22.37
N LEU A 132 -15.50 -19.08 21.65
CA LEU A 132 -14.07 -19.01 21.98
C LEU A 132 -13.47 -17.61 21.82
N ILE A 133 -14.03 -16.83 20.89
CA ILE A 133 -13.62 -15.46 20.55
C ILE A 133 -14.44 -14.39 21.26
N ALA A 134 -15.27 -14.77 22.24
CA ALA A 134 -16.10 -13.82 22.97
C ALA A 134 -15.23 -12.72 23.60
N GLY A 135 -15.58 -11.45 23.31
CA GLY A 135 -14.84 -10.28 23.79
C GLY A 135 -13.69 -9.80 22.90
N ALA A 136 -13.30 -10.56 21.86
CA ALA A 136 -12.34 -10.09 20.87
C ALA A 136 -12.90 -8.91 20.08
N LYS A 137 -12.07 -7.87 19.91
CA LYS A 137 -12.43 -6.64 19.19
C LYS A 137 -11.86 -6.62 17.77
N THR A 138 -10.83 -7.42 17.51
CA THR A 138 -10.09 -7.42 16.24
C THR A 138 -9.94 -8.83 15.66
N PRO A 139 -9.77 -8.96 14.33
CA PRO A 139 -9.45 -10.23 13.69
C PRO A 139 -8.23 -10.92 14.32
N ALA A 140 -7.15 -10.19 14.64
CA ALA A 140 -5.95 -10.76 15.24
C ALA A 140 -6.21 -11.33 16.64
N GLU A 141 -6.87 -10.57 17.52
CA GLU A 141 -7.24 -11.05 18.86
C GLU A 141 -8.09 -12.32 18.78
N ALA A 142 -9.08 -12.33 17.88
CA ALA A 142 -9.94 -13.48 17.70
C ALA A 142 -9.15 -14.70 17.17
N ALA A 143 -8.25 -14.51 16.21
CA ALA A 143 -7.43 -15.60 15.68
C ALA A 143 -6.44 -16.17 16.72
N VAL A 144 -5.85 -15.31 17.55
CA VAL A 144 -5.02 -15.72 18.70
C VAL A 144 -5.82 -16.61 19.65
N LEU A 145 -7.03 -16.19 20.04
CA LEU A 145 -7.88 -16.97 20.93
C LEU A 145 -8.28 -18.33 20.32
N LEU A 146 -8.54 -18.37 19.02
CA LEU A 146 -8.81 -19.63 18.32
C LEU A 146 -7.58 -20.54 18.36
N ASN A 147 -6.39 -20.05 18.03
CA ASN A 147 -5.18 -20.86 18.01
C ASN A 147 -4.83 -21.43 19.40
N GLN A 148 -5.11 -20.67 20.46
CA GLN A 148 -4.89 -21.11 21.85
C GLN A 148 -5.87 -22.20 22.31
N LYS A 149 -7.12 -22.20 21.83
CA LYS A 149 -8.20 -23.01 22.42
C LYS A 149 -8.70 -24.14 21.52
N LEU A 150 -8.72 -23.92 20.21
CA LEU A 150 -9.39 -24.79 19.24
C LEU A 150 -8.86 -26.22 19.26
N PHE A 151 -7.54 -26.40 19.21
CA PHE A 151 -6.93 -27.73 19.04
C PHE A 151 -7.17 -28.65 20.24
N ASN A 152 -7.22 -28.07 21.45
CA ASN A 152 -7.62 -28.79 22.66
C ASN A 152 -9.10 -29.19 22.61
N GLU A 153 -9.98 -28.30 22.16
CA GLU A 153 -11.41 -28.60 22.00
C GLU A 153 -11.65 -29.70 20.94
N LEU A 154 -10.89 -29.70 19.85
CA LEU A 154 -10.98 -30.70 18.79
C LEU A 154 -10.26 -32.01 19.12
N ASN A 155 -9.43 -32.05 20.16
CA ASN A 155 -8.53 -33.16 20.49
C ASN A 155 -7.64 -33.59 19.30
N VAL A 156 -7.12 -32.61 18.56
CA VAL A 156 -6.22 -32.81 17.41
C VAL A 156 -4.83 -32.32 17.77
N LYS A 157 -3.80 -33.12 17.48
CA LYS A 157 -2.40 -32.76 17.68
C LYS A 157 -1.57 -32.99 16.43
N TYR A 158 -0.41 -32.32 16.38
CA TYR A 158 0.58 -32.56 15.35
C TYR A 158 1.05 -34.03 15.37
N SER A 159 1.16 -34.64 14.20
CA SER A 159 1.74 -35.97 14.01
C SER A 159 2.07 -36.22 12.55
N THR A 160 3.16 -36.97 12.30
CA THR A 160 3.50 -37.51 10.98
C THR A 160 2.88 -38.88 10.71
N LYS A 161 2.15 -39.48 11.67
CA LYS A 161 1.47 -40.78 11.52
C LYS A 161 0.05 -40.70 10.94
N ARG A 162 -0.35 -39.50 10.52
CA ARG A 162 -1.57 -39.21 9.76
C ARG A 162 -1.62 -39.91 8.39
N ASN A 163 -2.83 -40.03 7.80
CA ASN A 163 -3.04 -40.73 6.53
C ASN A 163 -2.48 -39.96 5.32
N ARG A 164 -2.67 -38.64 5.28
CA ARG A 164 -2.18 -37.74 4.21
C ARG A 164 -1.81 -36.37 4.78
N ALA A 165 -1.11 -35.52 4.02
CA ALA A 165 -0.69 -34.21 4.53
C ALA A 165 -1.83 -33.17 4.53
N ASP A 166 -2.63 -33.19 3.48
CA ASP A 166 -3.73 -32.29 3.09
C ASP A 166 -5.10 -32.73 3.63
N GLN A 167 -5.14 -33.18 4.89
CA GLN A 167 -6.37 -33.63 5.52
C GLN A 167 -7.35 -32.47 5.71
N GLY A 168 -8.61 -32.69 5.34
CA GLY A 168 -9.70 -31.77 5.68
C GLY A 168 -10.05 -31.82 7.17
N PRO A 169 -10.93 -30.91 7.63
CA PRO A 169 -11.37 -30.85 9.02
C PRO A 169 -11.92 -32.18 9.58
N SER A 170 -12.81 -32.85 8.85
CA SER A 170 -13.48 -34.08 9.34
C SER A 170 -12.47 -35.21 9.60
N GLU A 171 -11.50 -35.36 8.69
CA GLU A 171 -10.47 -36.39 8.80
C GLU A 171 -9.49 -36.10 9.94
N SER A 172 -9.06 -34.84 10.09
CA SER A 172 -8.16 -34.44 11.16
C SER A 172 -8.79 -34.65 12.54
N ILE A 173 -10.08 -34.29 12.69
CA ILE A 173 -10.84 -34.47 13.94
C ILE A 173 -11.06 -35.95 14.25
N SER A 174 -11.47 -36.76 13.26
CA SER A 174 -11.76 -38.19 13.49
C SER A 174 -10.52 -39.01 13.87
N THR A 175 -9.35 -38.64 13.33
CA THR A 175 -8.09 -39.33 13.64
C THR A 175 -7.38 -38.75 14.87
N GLY A 176 -7.68 -37.51 15.26
CA GLY A 176 -6.98 -36.77 16.31
C GLY A 176 -5.54 -36.38 15.93
N LEU A 177 -5.15 -36.54 14.66
CA LEU A 177 -3.78 -36.38 14.17
C LEU A 177 -3.77 -35.56 12.88
N ALA A 178 -2.89 -34.56 12.81
CA ALA A 178 -2.71 -33.75 11.59
C ALA A 178 -1.25 -33.34 11.39
N SER A 179 -0.86 -33.07 10.14
CA SER A 179 0.44 -32.42 9.83
C SER A 179 0.33 -30.89 9.94
N CYS A 180 1.45 -30.15 9.79
CA CYS A 180 1.42 -28.68 9.73
C CYS A 180 0.44 -28.14 8.67
N THR A 181 0.28 -28.85 7.55
CA THR A 181 -0.74 -28.56 6.53
C THR A 181 -2.16 -28.72 7.08
N GLY A 182 -2.49 -29.87 7.69
CA GLY A 182 -3.83 -30.14 8.23
C GLY A 182 -4.20 -29.23 9.40
N LEU A 183 -3.25 -28.93 10.29
CA LEU A 183 -3.44 -27.96 11.37
C LEU A 183 -3.70 -26.55 10.84
N SER A 184 -2.99 -26.15 9.78
CA SER A 184 -3.22 -24.85 9.14
C SER A 184 -4.61 -24.76 8.51
N ILE A 185 -5.08 -25.83 7.85
CA ILE A 185 -6.46 -25.91 7.33
C ILE A 185 -7.47 -25.71 8.48
N LEU A 186 -7.33 -26.45 9.58
CA LEU A 186 -8.21 -26.33 10.75
C LEU A 186 -8.28 -24.91 11.31
N LEU A 187 -7.12 -24.24 11.49
CA LEU A 187 -7.09 -22.89 12.02
C LEU A 187 -7.70 -21.87 11.05
N ILE A 188 -7.44 -22.01 9.74
CA ILE A 188 -8.04 -21.13 8.73
C ILE A 188 -9.55 -21.31 8.69
N ASP A 189 -10.04 -22.55 8.68
CA ASP A 189 -11.47 -22.84 8.66
C ASP A 189 -12.15 -22.32 9.92
N ALA A 190 -11.49 -22.41 11.09
CA ALA A 190 -11.97 -21.80 12.32
C ALA A 190 -12.07 -20.28 12.21
N CYS A 191 -11.02 -19.62 11.71
CA CYS A 191 -11.01 -18.17 11.47
C CYS A 191 -12.14 -17.76 10.52
N ARG A 192 -12.25 -18.42 9.37
CA ARG A 192 -13.26 -18.13 8.35
C ARG A 192 -14.68 -18.40 8.83
N SER A 193 -14.87 -19.37 9.72
CA SER A 193 -16.18 -19.67 10.29
C SER A 193 -16.75 -18.51 11.09
N VAL A 194 -15.91 -17.64 11.66
CA VAL A 194 -16.31 -16.46 12.46
C VAL A 194 -16.00 -15.13 11.76
N GLY A 195 -15.77 -15.14 10.45
CA GLY A 195 -15.61 -13.93 9.65
C GLY A 195 -14.20 -13.32 9.66
N ILE A 196 -13.17 -14.04 10.12
CA ILE A 196 -11.77 -13.59 10.09
C ILE A 196 -11.16 -13.97 8.74
N PRO A 197 -10.59 -13.02 7.97
CA PRO A 197 -9.92 -13.35 6.72
C PRO A 197 -8.59 -14.04 7.01
N ALA A 198 -8.46 -15.27 6.53
CA ALA A 198 -7.30 -16.12 6.78
C ALA A 198 -6.89 -16.88 5.52
N ARG A 199 -5.60 -17.17 5.37
CA ARG A 199 -5.07 -17.92 4.22
C ARG A 199 -3.90 -18.82 4.57
N PHE A 200 -3.76 -19.87 3.76
CA PHE A 200 -2.71 -20.86 3.85
C PHE A 200 -1.41 -20.31 3.27
N VAL A 201 -0.31 -20.53 3.99
CA VAL A 201 1.02 -20.08 3.60
C VAL A 201 2.01 -21.22 3.77
N GLY A 202 3.03 -21.28 2.92
CA GLY A 202 4.09 -22.24 3.11
C GLY A 202 5.29 -22.01 2.22
N THR A 203 6.35 -22.74 2.54
CA THR A 203 7.56 -22.85 1.70
C THR A 203 7.78 -24.30 1.28
N PRO A 204 8.12 -24.56 0.00
CA PRO A 204 8.41 -25.93 -0.48
C PRO A 204 9.64 -26.54 0.16
N LEU A 205 10.64 -25.71 0.44
CA LEU A 205 11.92 -26.13 0.96
C LEU A 205 12.64 -24.94 1.60
N TRP A 206 12.93 -25.02 2.89
CA TRP A 206 13.81 -24.05 3.54
C TRP A 206 15.17 -23.93 2.84
N THR A 207 15.81 -22.76 2.89
CA THR A 207 17.13 -22.53 2.28
C THR A 207 18.24 -23.42 2.84
N ASN A 208 18.12 -23.82 4.11
CA ASN A 208 19.00 -24.78 4.77
C ASN A 208 18.69 -26.25 4.41
N LYS A 209 17.71 -26.48 3.52
CA LYS A 209 17.24 -27.78 3.03
C LYS A 209 16.63 -28.69 4.10
N SER A 210 16.13 -28.13 5.21
CA SER A 210 15.53 -28.92 6.30
C SER A 210 14.10 -29.42 6.02
N GLY A 211 13.56 -29.22 4.82
CA GLY A 211 12.22 -29.64 4.41
C GLY A 211 11.27 -28.47 4.19
N ASN A 212 9.98 -28.78 4.11
CA ASN A 212 8.90 -27.81 3.96
C ASN A 212 8.29 -27.42 5.31
N HIS A 213 7.45 -26.39 5.30
CA HIS A 213 6.54 -26.09 6.40
C HIS A 213 5.37 -25.23 5.89
N SER A 214 4.23 -25.33 6.56
CA SER A 214 3.02 -24.55 6.27
C SER A 214 2.47 -23.93 7.54
N TRP A 215 1.93 -22.72 7.42
CA TRP A 215 1.38 -21.93 8.52
C TRP A 215 0.23 -21.05 8.02
N VAL A 216 -0.27 -20.16 8.88
CA VAL A 216 -1.45 -19.33 8.61
C VAL A 216 -1.10 -17.86 8.58
N GLU A 217 -1.68 -17.13 7.63
CA GLU A 217 -1.75 -15.67 7.66
C GLU A 217 -3.17 -15.19 7.95
N ILE A 218 -3.28 -14.21 8.84
CA ILE A 218 -4.51 -13.55 9.28
C ILE A 218 -4.46 -12.10 8.83
N TRP A 219 -5.56 -11.61 8.26
CA TRP A 219 -5.67 -10.19 7.91
C TRP A 219 -6.17 -9.38 9.08
N ASP A 220 -5.39 -8.37 9.47
CA ASP A 220 -5.81 -7.35 10.41
C ASP A 220 -5.05 -6.03 10.19
N ASP A 221 -5.60 -5.14 9.34
CA ASP A 221 -4.90 -3.95 8.80
C ASP A 221 -3.51 -4.25 8.15
N GLY A 222 -3.32 -5.50 7.74
CA GLY A 222 -2.06 -6.07 7.27
C GLY A 222 -2.13 -7.60 7.34
N TRP A 223 -1.20 -8.30 6.68
CA TRP A 223 -1.13 -9.77 6.81
C TRP A 223 -0.13 -10.14 7.90
N HIS A 224 -0.61 -10.78 8.95
CA HIS A 224 0.18 -11.26 10.09
C HIS A 224 0.22 -12.78 10.10
N PHE A 225 1.35 -13.40 10.45
CA PHE A 225 1.49 -14.85 10.45
C PHE A 225 1.41 -15.48 11.85
N THR A 226 1.00 -16.75 11.92
CA THR A 226 1.06 -17.58 13.13
C THR A 226 1.18 -19.06 12.75
N GLY A 227 1.86 -19.85 13.59
CA GLY A 227 1.87 -21.31 13.47
C GLY A 227 0.56 -21.91 13.97
N ALA A 228 0.05 -22.95 13.31
CA ALA A 228 -1.21 -23.58 13.70
C ALA A 228 -0.98 -24.65 14.78
N CYS A 229 -1.72 -24.57 15.89
CA CYS A 229 -1.50 -25.39 17.10
C CYS A 229 -0.16 -25.05 17.80
N GLU A 230 0.37 -23.86 17.54
CA GLU A 230 1.65 -23.37 18.05
C GLU A 230 1.48 -21.94 18.61
N PRO A 231 0.62 -21.73 19.62
CA PRO A 231 0.32 -20.39 20.10
C PRO A 231 1.56 -19.72 20.74
N THR A 232 1.83 -18.49 20.32
CA THR A 232 2.91 -17.62 20.81
C THR A 232 2.40 -16.59 21.82
N GLY A 233 1.60 -17.06 22.79
CA GLY A 233 0.86 -16.16 23.67
C GLY A 233 -0.13 -15.32 22.86
N ASN A 234 -0.07 -13.99 23.00
CA ASN A 234 -0.95 -13.06 22.29
C ASN A 234 -0.31 -12.46 21.02
N GLU A 235 0.91 -12.88 20.68
CA GLU A 235 1.67 -12.31 19.57
C GLU A 235 1.37 -13.04 18.27
N LEU A 236 1.11 -12.27 17.20
CA LEU A 236 1.27 -12.71 15.82
C LEU A 236 2.66 -12.30 15.32
N ASP A 237 3.03 -12.71 14.10
CA ASP A 237 4.36 -12.51 13.50
C ASP A 237 5.51 -13.07 14.34
N ASN A 238 5.18 -14.11 15.10
CA ASN A 238 6.09 -14.87 15.92
C ASN A 238 5.83 -16.37 15.73
N GLY A 239 6.88 -17.17 15.88
CA GLY A 239 6.86 -18.61 15.65
C GLY A 239 8.27 -19.17 15.49
N TRP A 240 8.44 -20.45 15.79
CA TRP A 240 9.75 -21.11 15.76
C TRP A 240 10.42 -21.03 14.37
N PHE A 241 9.63 -20.89 13.29
CA PHE A 241 10.11 -20.80 11.92
C PHE A 241 10.50 -19.38 11.47
N LYS A 242 10.26 -18.33 12.27
CA LYS A 242 10.49 -16.92 11.89
C LYS A 242 11.89 -16.69 11.32
N GLY A 243 12.92 -17.17 12.02
CA GLY A 243 14.31 -17.02 11.58
C GLY A 243 14.61 -17.72 10.24
N ARG A 244 13.96 -18.86 9.96
CA ARG A 244 14.11 -19.57 8.68
C ARG A 244 13.38 -18.84 7.55
N ALA A 245 12.17 -18.34 7.82
CA ALA A 245 11.39 -17.55 6.87
C ALA A 245 12.13 -16.28 6.43
N ALA A 246 12.87 -15.64 7.35
CA ALA A 246 13.72 -14.48 7.03
C ALA A 246 14.87 -14.77 6.04
N THR A 247 15.19 -16.05 5.79
CA THR A 247 16.20 -16.43 4.80
C THR A 247 15.63 -16.76 3.42
N ALA A 248 14.31 -16.71 3.24
CA ALA A 248 13.64 -17.08 2.01
C ALA A 248 14.12 -16.23 0.80
N GLN A 249 14.06 -16.81 -0.39
CA GLN A 249 14.58 -16.22 -1.62
C GLN A 249 13.45 -15.99 -2.62
N VAL A 250 13.15 -14.72 -2.91
CA VAL A 250 12.00 -14.32 -3.74
C VAL A 250 12.07 -14.92 -5.15
N ASP A 251 13.27 -14.98 -5.74
CA ASP A 251 13.51 -15.45 -7.10
C ASP A 251 13.71 -16.96 -7.23
N HIS A 252 13.71 -17.70 -6.11
CA HIS A 252 13.96 -19.15 -6.12
C HIS A 252 12.69 -19.94 -5.80
N PRO A 253 12.11 -20.68 -6.77
CA PRO A 253 10.77 -21.27 -6.62
C PRO A 253 10.65 -22.32 -5.51
N LEU A 254 11.75 -22.95 -5.09
CA LEU A 254 11.74 -23.87 -3.94
C LEU A 254 11.93 -23.18 -2.59
N HIS A 255 12.53 -21.99 -2.57
CA HIS A 255 12.95 -21.28 -1.36
C HIS A 255 12.17 -19.98 -1.10
N ALA A 256 11.22 -19.68 -1.99
CA ALA A 256 10.23 -18.64 -1.80
C ALA A 256 9.14 -19.08 -0.83
N ILE A 257 8.38 -18.10 -0.35
CA ILE A 257 7.19 -18.28 0.47
C ILE A 257 5.97 -17.90 -0.37
N TYR A 258 4.98 -18.79 -0.39
CA TYR A 258 3.76 -18.62 -1.16
C TYR A 258 2.56 -18.56 -0.22
N ALA A 259 1.62 -17.66 -0.50
CA ALA A 259 0.31 -17.64 0.15
C ALA A 259 -0.78 -17.99 -0.86
N VAL A 260 -1.72 -18.83 -0.47
CA VAL A 260 -2.81 -19.28 -1.33
C VAL A 260 -3.78 -18.13 -1.65
N SER A 261 -4.30 -18.14 -2.88
CA SER A 261 -5.37 -17.26 -3.34
C SER A 261 -6.47 -18.10 -3.98
N TYR A 262 -7.72 -17.87 -3.57
CA TYR A 262 -8.88 -18.51 -4.22
C TYR A 262 -9.09 -17.94 -5.61
N LYS A 263 -9.02 -16.61 -5.74
CA LYS A 263 -8.97 -15.92 -7.02
C LYS A 263 -7.77 -16.43 -7.82
N LYS A 264 -8.00 -16.74 -9.09
CA LYS A 264 -6.95 -17.21 -10.00
C LYS A 264 -5.82 -16.19 -10.15
N THR A 265 -4.59 -16.65 -9.98
CA THR A 265 -3.34 -15.89 -10.18
C THR A 265 -2.42 -16.64 -11.14
N PRO A 266 -1.39 -15.97 -11.71
CA PRO A 266 -0.42 -16.64 -12.59
C PRO A 266 0.44 -17.70 -11.90
N ALA A 267 0.58 -17.63 -10.57
CA ALA A 267 1.39 -18.58 -9.80
C ALA A 267 0.51 -19.66 -9.17
N ALA A 268 1.03 -20.89 -9.11
CA ALA A 268 0.41 -22.01 -8.42
C ALA A 268 1.08 -22.24 -7.06
N PHE A 269 0.30 -22.64 -6.06
CA PHE A 269 0.84 -23.05 -4.77
C PHE A 269 1.67 -24.35 -4.94
N PRO A 270 2.94 -24.36 -4.52
CA PRO A 270 3.81 -25.53 -4.66
C PRO A 270 3.50 -26.60 -3.61
N MET A 271 2.49 -27.43 -3.89
CA MET A 271 2.12 -28.58 -3.04
C MET A 271 3.18 -29.68 -3.13
N VAL A 272 3.98 -29.82 -2.08
CA VAL A 272 5.05 -30.82 -1.96
C VAL A 272 4.56 -32.27 -1.95
N TRP A 273 3.33 -32.52 -1.52
CA TRP A 273 2.68 -33.84 -1.57
C TRP A 273 2.00 -34.13 -2.91
N ALA A 274 1.75 -33.11 -3.74
CA ALA A 274 1.15 -33.24 -5.07
C ALA A 274 1.87 -32.34 -6.09
N PRO A 275 3.17 -32.56 -6.40
CA PRO A 275 3.99 -31.58 -7.13
C PRO A 275 3.49 -31.25 -8.54
N THR A 276 2.78 -32.19 -9.17
CA THR A 276 2.19 -32.05 -10.52
C THR A 276 0.86 -31.30 -10.52
N ASN A 277 0.20 -31.18 -9.36
CA ASN A 277 -1.07 -30.48 -9.25
C ASN A 277 -0.83 -28.96 -9.16
N LYS A 278 -1.30 -28.21 -10.17
CA LYS A 278 -1.16 -26.76 -10.28
C LYS A 278 -2.50 -26.01 -10.18
N THR A 279 -3.55 -26.67 -9.69
CA THR A 279 -4.91 -26.08 -9.69
C THR A 279 -5.12 -25.02 -8.62
N VAL A 280 -4.34 -25.06 -7.54
CA VAL A 280 -4.37 -24.10 -6.43
C VAL A 280 -3.54 -22.87 -6.78
N SER A 281 -4.16 -21.69 -6.84
CA SER A 281 -3.47 -20.43 -7.11
C SER A 281 -2.78 -19.87 -5.87
N ALA A 282 -1.71 -19.09 -6.09
CA ALA A 282 -0.94 -18.47 -5.02
C ALA A 282 -0.35 -17.12 -5.41
N VAL A 283 0.12 -16.38 -4.41
CA VAL A 283 0.95 -15.19 -4.56
C VAL A 283 2.30 -15.43 -3.87
N ASN A 284 3.38 -14.98 -4.49
CA ASN A 284 4.70 -14.97 -3.84
C ASN A 284 4.71 -13.84 -2.81
N VAL A 285 5.04 -14.17 -1.57
CA VAL A 285 4.99 -13.25 -0.43
C VAL A 285 6.29 -13.17 0.33
N THR A 286 7.37 -13.65 -0.29
CA THR A 286 8.70 -13.77 0.31
C THR A 286 9.20 -12.46 0.92
N ASP A 287 8.96 -11.33 0.26
CA ASP A 287 9.44 -10.02 0.72
C ASP A 287 8.95 -9.64 2.12
N ARG A 288 7.77 -10.14 2.53
CA ARG A 288 7.21 -9.88 3.86
C ARG A 288 7.95 -10.60 4.98
N TYR A 289 8.70 -11.63 4.65
CA TYR A 289 9.49 -12.41 5.61
C TYR A 289 10.98 -12.06 5.53
N ALA A 290 11.50 -11.84 4.31
CA ALA A 290 12.92 -11.63 4.07
C ALA A 290 13.48 -10.28 4.59
N SER A 291 12.63 -9.31 4.91
CA SER A 291 13.02 -7.99 5.43
C SER A 291 13.55 -8.02 6.87
N ASP A 292 13.26 -9.07 7.64
CA ASP A 292 13.47 -9.13 9.09
C ASP A 292 14.71 -9.97 9.48
N LYS A 293 15.78 -9.90 8.67
CA LYS A 293 17.00 -10.68 8.89
C LYS A 293 17.79 -10.14 10.08
N GLN A 294 17.52 -10.67 11.27
CA GLN A 294 18.43 -10.56 12.41
C GLN A 294 19.72 -11.34 12.07
N PRO A 295 20.88 -10.67 11.89
CA PRO A 295 22.11 -11.37 11.58
C PRO A 295 22.58 -12.16 12.81
N THR A 296 22.95 -13.43 12.62
CA THR A 296 23.72 -14.17 13.64
C THR A 296 25.01 -13.38 13.91
N PRO A 297 25.36 -13.11 15.18
CA PRO A 297 26.59 -12.39 15.52
C PRO A 297 27.82 -13.01 14.83
N ALA A 298 28.77 -12.17 14.41
CA ALA A 298 29.99 -12.65 13.78
C ALA A 298 30.71 -13.67 14.69
N GLY A 299 31.15 -14.79 14.10
CA GLY A 299 31.77 -15.88 14.84
C GLY A 299 30.81 -16.74 15.68
N HIS A 300 29.49 -16.60 15.54
CA HIS A 300 28.50 -17.46 16.18
C HIS A 300 27.75 -18.32 15.16
N VAL A 301 27.23 -19.46 15.62
CA VAL A 301 26.38 -20.37 14.87
C VAL A 301 25.11 -20.69 15.65
N GLU A 302 24.00 -20.78 14.93
CA GLU A 302 22.76 -21.33 15.47
C GLU A 302 22.92 -22.85 15.63
N VAL A 303 22.64 -23.36 16.82
CA VAL A 303 22.65 -24.79 17.13
C VAL A 303 21.26 -25.25 17.54
N GLN A 304 20.79 -26.29 16.84
CA GLN A 304 19.52 -26.96 17.12
C GLN A 304 19.80 -28.23 17.92
N LEU A 305 19.05 -28.43 19.00
CA LEU A 305 19.23 -29.52 19.96
C LEU A 305 18.03 -30.47 19.92
N ARG A 306 18.32 -31.77 19.77
CA ARG A 306 17.31 -32.84 19.76
C ARG A 306 17.75 -33.97 20.66
N THR A 307 16.82 -34.50 21.45
CA THR A 307 17.04 -35.72 22.22
C THR A 307 16.09 -36.81 21.72
N ILE A 308 16.59 -38.02 21.51
CA ILE A 308 15.80 -39.18 21.09
C ILE A 308 15.97 -40.36 22.04
N ASP A 309 14.95 -41.19 22.14
CA ASP A 309 15.02 -42.50 22.78
C ASP A 309 15.65 -43.56 21.86
N VAL A 310 15.78 -44.80 22.36
CA VAL A 310 16.32 -45.94 21.58
C VAL A 310 15.45 -46.40 20.42
N THR A 311 14.18 -46.01 20.41
CA THR A 311 13.26 -46.29 19.29
C THR A 311 13.33 -45.22 18.21
N GLY A 312 14.10 -44.15 18.44
CA GLY A 312 14.27 -43.03 17.53
C GLY A 312 13.22 -41.93 17.70
N ASN A 313 12.31 -42.04 18.67
CA ASN A 313 11.32 -40.99 18.95
C ASN A 313 11.98 -39.85 19.73
N ARG A 314 11.58 -38.62 19.43
CA ARG A 314 12.01 -37.42 20.16
C ARG A 314 11.41 -37.41 21.57
N ILE A 315 12.22 -37.01 22.55
CA ILE A 315 11.79 -36.87 23.95
C ILE A 315 11.96 -35.44 24.45
N SER A 316 11.02 -35.01 25.30
CA SER A 316 10.99 -33.68 25.89
C SER A 316 11.66 -33.68 27.24
N VAL A 317 12.91 -33.21 27.31
CA VAL A 317 13.73 -33.27 28.52
C VAL A 317 14.47 -31.95 28.74
N PRO A 318 14.63 -31.48 30.00
CA PRO A 318 15.44 -30.31 30.28
C PRO A 318 16.91 -30.53 29.90
N ILE A 319 17.51 -29.54 29.26
CA ILE A 319 18.91 -29.51 28.85
C ILE A 319 19.56 -28.21 29.29
N THR A 320 20.78 -28.30 29.81
CA THR A 320 21.63 -27.15 30.11
C THR A 320 22.95 -27.26 29.37
N LEU A 321 23.41 -26.15 28.80
CA LEU A 321 24.72 -26.02 28.18
C LEU A 321 25.62 -25.19 29.08
N SER A 322 26.85 -25.65 29.28
CA SER A 322 27.88 -24.91 30.01
C SER A 322 29.14 -24.70 29.18
N ASN A 323 29.79 -23.55 29.34
CA ASN A 323 31.08 -23.24 28.71
C ASN A 323 32.23 -24.01 29.39
N SER A 324 33.47 -23.79 28.91
CA SER A 324 34.69 -24.39 29.45
C SER A 324 34.99 -24.00 30.91
N ASN A 325 34.44 -22.88 31.39
CA ASN A 325 34.55 -22.42 32.78
C ASN A 325 33.48 -23.02 33.70
N GLY A 326 32.57 -23.85 33.17
CA GLY A 326 31.48 -24.47 33.93
C GLY A 326 30.26 -23.57 34.11
N GLU A 327 30.24 -22.36 33.53
CA GLU A 327 29.10 -21.45 33.60
C GLU A 327 27.99 -21.91 32.67
N ILE A 328 26.74 -21.87 33.14
CA ILE A 328 25.57 -22.21 32.34
C ILE A 328 25.27 -21.05 31.40
N ILE A 329 25.40 -21.29 30.09
CA ILE A 329 25.19 -20.29 29.05
C ILE A 329 23.81 -20.40 28.40
N PHE A 330 23.15 -21.55 28.55
CA PHE A 330 21.84 -21.80 28.00
C PHE A 330 21.13 -22.91 28.77
N SER A 331 19.82 -22.76 28.94
CA SER A 331 18.93 -23.76 29.52
C SER A 331 17.64 -23.79 28.73
N GLY A 332 17.08 -24.97 28.51
CA GLY A 332 15.80 -25.13 27.84
C GLY A 332 15.29 -26.57 27.92
N THR A 333 14.20 -26.85 27.22
CA THR A 333 13.60 -28.20 27.16
C THR A 333 13.55 -28.64 25.71
N THR A 334 14.08 -29.82 25.41
CA THR A 334 14.00 -30.37 24.05
C THR A 334 12.56 -30.68 23.66
N LYS A 335 12.29 -30.71 22.36
CA LYS A 335 10.93 -30.85 21.81
C LYS A 335 10.69 -32.31 21.40
N ASP A 336 9.57 -32.90 21.82
CA ASP A 336 9.15 -34.26 21.46
C ASP A 336 8.28 -34.31 20.18
N GLU A 337 7.71 -35.48 19.89
CA GLU A 337 6.87 -35.74 18.71
C GLU A 337 5.58 -34.91 18.64
N ARG A 338 5.22 -34.19 19.71
CA ARG A 338 4.05 -33.28 19.71
C ARG A 338 4.31 -31.99 18.92
N PHE A 339 5.57 -31.68 18.63
CA PHE A 339 5.98 -30.47 17.91
C PHE A 339 6.34 -30.81 16.46
N ASP A 340 6.29 -29.79 15.58
CA ASP A 340 6.70 -29.95 14.18
C ASP A 340 8.09 -30.63 14.10
N ALA A 341 8.29 -31.48 13.09
CA ALA A 341 9.54 -32.22 12.90
C ALA A 341 10.76 -31.29 12.75
N ASN A 342 10.54 -30.04 12.35
CA ASN A 342 11.52 -28.98 12.22
C ASN A 342 11.62 -28.04 13.43
N ASP A 343 10.65 -28.06 14.36
CA ASP A 343 10.69 -27.29 15.61
C ASP A 343 11.68 -27.94 16.59
N HIS A 344 12.81 -27.29 16.80
CA HIS A 344 13.87 -27.76 17.69
C HIS A 344 14.20 -26.69 18.71
N LEU A 345 14.63 -27.12 19.90
CA LEU A 345 15.22 -26.20 20.86
C LEU A 345 16.48 -25.62 20.24
N THR A 346 16.51 -24.30 20.09
CA THR A 346 17.55 -23.61 19.31
C THR A 346 18.24 -22.56 20.18
N THR A 347 19.54 -22.40 19.99
CA THR A 347 20.34 -21.38 20.68
C THR A 347 21.52 -20.95 19.81
N THR A 348 22.03 -19.74 20.04
CA THR A 348 23.17 -19.17 19.31
C THR A 348 24.43 -19.29 20.15
N LEU A 349 25.48 -19.92 19.62
CA LEU A 349 26.71 -20.21 20.34
C LEU A 349 27.94 -19.78 19.51
N PRO A 350 29.02 -19.29 20.15
CA PRO A 350 30.31 -19.14 19.48
C PRO A 350 30.73 -20.37 18.69
N GLU A 351 31.15 -20.18 17.44
CA GLU A 351 31.50 -21.24 16.50
C GLU A 351 32.79 -21.95 16.92
N ASN A 352 32.83 -23.26 16.72
CA ASN A 352 33.94 -24.18 17.03
C ASN A 352 34.28 -24.33 18.53
N GLU A 353 33.50 -23.74 19.43
CA GLU A 353 33.65 -23.92 20.87
C GLU A 353 32.97 -25.21 21.36
N LYS A 354 33.51 -25.76 22.47
CA LYS A 354 33.02 -26.99 23.10
C LYS A 354 32.20 -26.66 24.36
N TYR A 355 31.02 -27.25 24.44
CA TYR A 355 30.08 -27.06 25.54
C TYR A 355 29.81 -28.38 26.27
N GLY A 356 29.75 -28.31 27.59
CA GLY A 356 29.19 -29.37 28.42
C GLY A 356 27.67 -29.36 28.29
N VAL A 357 27.05 -30.53 28.16
CA VAL A 357 25.61 -30.68 28.00
C VAL A 357 25.08 -31.54 29.14
N ARG A 358 24.14 -31.03 29.92
CA ARG A 358 23.50 -31.77 31.01
C ARG A 358 22.03 -31.98 30.68
N ILE A 359 21.63 -33.24 30.54
CA ILE A 359 20.27 -33.66 30.18
C ILE A 359 19.63 -34.30 31.41
N LYS A 360 18.55 -33.70 31.90
CA LYS A 360 17.83 -34.17 33.08
C LYS A 360 16.75 -35.17 32.66
N LEU A 361 16.86 -36.41 33.14
CA LEU A 361 15.89 -37.49 32.94
C LEU A 361 15.20 -37.80 34.27
N GLU A 362 14.07 -38.50 34.23
CA GLU A 362 13.41 -39.01 35.44
C GLU A 362 14.31 -40.01 36.21
N THR A 363 15.18 -40.73 35.49
CA THR A 363 16.09 -41.74 36.03
C THR A 363 17.45 -41.18 36.48
N GLY A 364 17.69 -39.87 36.35
CA GLY A 364 18.95 -39.22 36.70
C GLY A 364 19.41 -38.18 35.68
N GLU A 365 20.68 -37.78 35.74
CA GLU A 365 21.24 -36.74 34.86
C GLU A 365 22.32 -37.35 33.95
N VAL A 366 22.24 -37.07 32.64
CA VAL A 366 23.22 -37.54 31.65
C VAL A 366 24.06 -36.36 31.18
N SER A 367 25.38 -36.51 31.31
CA SER A 367 26.35 -35.54 30.78
C SER A 367 26.83 -35.95 29.39
N LYS A 368 26.79 -35.01 28.45
CA LYS A 368 27.30 -35.12 27.07
C LYS A 368 28.15 -33.89 26.75
N THR A 369 28.72 -33.86 25.55
CA THR A 369 29.44 -32.69 25.03
C THR A 369 28.94 -32.36 23.64
N LEU A 370 28.91 -31.07 23.34
CA LEU A 370 28.53 -30.51 22.05
C LEU A 370 29.69 -29.63 21.55
N VAL A 371 30.00 -29.67 20.25
CA VAL A 371 30.84 -28.65 19.61
C VAL A 371 29.92 -27.84 18.71
N ALA A 372 29.84 -26.52 18.93
CA ALA A 372 28.99 -25.66 18.12
C ALA A 372 29.58 -25.53 16.71
N ARG A 373 28.91 -26.11 15.72
CA ARG A 373 29.31 -26.03 14.31
C ARG A 373 28.09 -25.71 13.46
N LYS A 374 28.31 -25.03 12.34
CA LYS A 374 27.27 -24.84 11.34
C LYS A 374 26.90 -26.18 10.72
N GLN A 375 25.65 -26.62 10.91
CA GLN A 375 25.14 -27.88 10.38
C GLN A 375 23.67 -27.75 9.99
N ASN A 376 23.25 -28.48 8.95
CA ASN A 376 21.87 -28.44 8.44
C ASN A 376 20.91 -29.39 9.19
N ALA A 377 21.39 -30.09 10.21
CA ALA A 377 20.62 -31.05 11.01
C ALA A 377 20.81 -30.77 12.51
N PRO A 378 19.81 -31.10 13.36
CA PRO A 378 19.93 -30.90 14.80
C PRO A 378 21.00 -31.82 15.40
N HIS A 379 21.74 -31.29 16.37
CA HIS A 379 22.64 -32.08 17.19
C HIS A 379 21.80 -33.03 18.04
N THR A 380 21.99 -34.34 17.84
CA THR A 380 21.08 -35.36 18.36
C THR A 380 21.74 -36.15 19.50
N PHE A 381 21.10 -36.13 20.66
CA PHE A 381 21.49 -36.92 21.82
C PHE A 381 20.60 -38.15 21.95
N THR A 382 21.17 -39.35 21.84
CA THR A 382 20.45 -40.61 22.06
C THR A 382 20.57 -41.03 23.52
N ILE A 383 19.42 -41.26 24.17
CA ILE A 383 19.34 -41.74 25.55
C ILE A 383 19.08 -43.25 25.56
N GLN A 384 19.96 -44.01 26.21
CA GLN A 384 19.78 -45.46 26.43
C GLN A 384 19.03 -45.71 27.74
N PRO A 385 18.19 -46.75 27.85
CA PRO A 385 17.55 -47.12 29.10
C PRO A 385 18.62 -47.53 30.11
N VAL A 386 18.60 -46.94 31.29
CA VAL A 386 19.38 -47.44 32.43
C VAL A 386 18.60 -48.62 33.01
N SER A 387 19.18 -49.82 32.92
CA SER A 387 18.63 -51.03 33.52
C SER A 387 18.72 -50.95 35.05
N VAL A 388 17.58 -50.89 35.74
CA VAL A 388 17.49 -51.14 37.19
C VAL A 388 16.32 -52.09 37.46
N GLY A 389 16.60 -53.09 38.31
CA GLY A 389 15.79 -54.27 38.56
C GLY A 389 14.39 -54.03 39.14
N ALA A 390 13.60 -55.09 39.03
CA ALA A 390 12.20 -55.21 39.37
C ALA A 390 11.83 -54.63 40.76
N ALA A 391 10.89 -53.69 40.76
CA ALA A 391 9.95 -53.50 41.86
C ALA A 391 8.59 -53.08 41.27
N SER A 392 7.55 -53.67 41.83
CA SER A 392 6.15 -53.69 41.41
C SER A 392 5.53 -52.33 41.07
N GLN A 393 4.81 -52.29 39.96
CA GLN A 393 3.91 -51.18 39.59
C GLN A 393 2.68 -51.08 40.51
N PRO A 394 2.25 -49.86 40.84
CA PRO A 394 0.85 -49.51 40.83
C PRO A 394 0.50 -48.79 39.51
N LYS A 395 -0.66 -49.12 38.94
CA LYS A 395 -1.29 -48.41 37.81
C LYS A 395 -1.31 -46.90 38.06
N PRO A 396 -0.96 -46.04 37.07
CA PRO A 396 -1.32 -44.64 37.13
C PRO A 396 -2.81 -44.49 36.83
N ASP A 397 -3.51 -43.97 37.82
CA ASP A 397 -4.85 -43.41 37.73
C ASP A 397 -4.80 -42.16 36.85
N LEU A 398 -5.67 -42.09 35.82
CA LEU A 398 -5.80 -40.94 34.93
C LEU A 398 -6.65 -39.86 35.61
N THR A 399 -6.17 -39.32 36.73
CA THR A 399 -6.81 -38.19 37.42
C THR A 399 -5.77 -37.31 38.12
N SER A 400 -5.02 -36.51 37.37
CA SER A 400 -4.48 -35.24 37.91
C SER A 400 -4.01 -34.31 36.80
N GLU A 401 -4.46 -33.07 36.94
CA GLU A 401 -4.20 -31.90 36.13
C GLU A 401 -2.69 -31.58 36.08
N ASP A 402 -2.05 -31.79 34.93
CA ASP A 402 -0.85 -31.04 34.52
C ASP A 402 -1.25 -30.16 33.33
N VAL A 403 -2.17 -29.23 33.63
CA VAL A 403 -2.39 -28.05 32.80
C VAL A 403 -1.19 -27.15 33.04
N CYS A 404 -0.43 -26.86 31.98
CA CYS A 404 0.53 -25.78 31.99
C CYS A 404 -0.25 -24.47 32.23
N VAL A 405 -0.31 -24.04 33.49
CA VAL A 405 -0.85 -22.74 33.87
C VAL A 405 0.15 -21.69 33.41
N ILE A 406 -0.02 -21.22 32.19
CA ILE A 406 0.49 -19.91 31.80
C ILE A 406 -0.31 -18.91 32.61
N SER A 407 0.34 -18.26 33.58
CA SER A 407 -0.28 -17.16 34.32
C SER A 407 -0.78 -16.12 33.31
N PRO A 408 -2.04 -15.65 33.41
CA PRO A 408 -2.50 -14.56 32.57
C PRO A 408 -1.64 -13.33 32.88
N ALA A 409 -0.79 -12.96 31.93
CA ALA A 409 -0.17 -11.65 31.93
C ALA A 409 -1.30 -10.62 32.02
N THR A 410 -1.14 -9.67 32.92
CA THR A 410 -2.04 -8.54 33.12
C THR A 410 -2.40 -7.95 31.76
N PRO A 411 -3.68 -7.64 31.48
CA PRO A 411 -4.08 -7.12 30.18
C PRO A 411 -3.41 -5.76 29.96
N ILE A 412 -2.31 -5.76 29.21
CA ILE A 412 -1.91 -4.58 28.47
C ILE A 412 -2.92 -4.53 27.33
N THR A 413 -3.90 -3.65 27.44
CA THR A 413 -4.75 -3.29 26.30
C THR A 413 -3.79 -2.90 25.17
N PRO A 414 -3.69 -3.64 24.05
CA PRO A 414 -2.80 -3.25 22.98
C PRO A 414 -3.24 -1.86 22.52
N GLU A 415 -2.34 -0.87 22.63
CA GLU A 415 -2.59 0.45 22.06
C GLU A 415 -2.96 0.26 20.59
N LEU A 416 -4.07 0.89 20.17
CA LEU A 416 -4.52 0.83 18.78
C LEU A 416 -3.37 1.33 17.89
N SER A 417 -3.08 0.62 16.79
CA SER A 417 -2.08 1.08 15.82
C SER A 417 -2.41 2.49 15.32
N PRO A 418 -1.41 3.28 14.89
CA PRO A 418 -1.65 4.64 14.40
C PRO A 418 -2.71 4.70 13.29
N VAL A 419 -2.72 3.69 12.42
CA VAL A 419 -3.71 3.58 11.31
C VAL A 419 -5.12 3.32 11.83
N ARG A 420 -5.29 2.50 12.88
CA ARG A 420 -6.60 2.31 13.51
C ARG A 420 -7.08 3.56 14.22
N GLN A 421 -6.20 4.25 14.92
CA GLN A 421 -6.53 5.52 15.55
C GLN A 421 -6.96 6.56 14.50
N LEU A 422 -6.25 6.63 13.37
CA LEU A 422 -6.68 7.44 12.21
C LEU A 422 -8.05 7.02 11.70
N LYS A 423 -8.30 5.72 11.53
CA LYS A 423 -9.60 5.23 11.05
C LYS A 423 -10.74 5.59 12.01
N GLN A 424 -10.52 5.45 13.32
CA GLN A 424 -11.45 5.86 14.35
C GLN A 424 -11.65 7.38 14.38
N TYR A 425 -10.59 8.15 14.13
CA TYR A 425 -10.66 9.60 13.99
C TYR A 425 -11.50 10.01 12.77
N LEU A 426 -11.29 9.36 11.62
CA LEU A 426 -12.02 9.62 10.38
C LEU A 426 -13.45 9.06 10.37
N SER A 427 -13.80 8.09 11.23
CA SER A 427 -15.18 7.62 11.34
C SER A 427 -16.11 8.60 12.08
N GLN A 428 -15.54 9.52 12.84
CA GLN A 428 -16.30 10.58 13.53
C GLN A 428 -16.84 11.61 12.53
N PRO A 429 -17.99 12.24 12.78
CA PRO A 429 -18.47 13.39 12.01
C PRO A 429 -17.40 14.50 11.96
N VAL A 430 -17.20 15.13 10.80
CA VAL A 430 -16.15 16.16 10.57
C VAL A 430 -16.22 17.27 11.62
N GLU A 431 -17.43 17.65 12.04
CA GLU A 431 -17.69 18.72 13.00
C GLU A 431 -17.22 18.38 14.43
N LYS A 432 -16.95 17.10 14.71
CA LYS A 432 -16.43 16.61 16.00
C LYS A 432 -14.93 16.33 15.98
N ARG A 433 -14.30 16.38 14.80
CA ARG A 433 -12.87 16.13 14.64
C ARG A 433 -12.07 17.37 15.03
N GLY A 434 -10.97 17.17 15.75
CA GLY A 434 -10.01 18.24 16.07
C GLY A 434 -9.12 18.59 14.88
N ASN A 435 -7.95 19.16 15.14
CA ASN A 435 -6.90 19.21 14.13
C ASN A 435 -6.20 17.85 14.08
N ILE A 436 -6.15 17.24 12.90
CA ILE A 436 -5.55 15.92 12.72
C ILE A 436 -4.05 15.94 13.06
N THR A 437 -3.33 17.03 12.73
CA THR A 437 -1.88 17.11 12.97
C THR A 437 -1.52 17.25 14.45
N GLU A 438 -2.51 17.45 15.33
CA GLU A 438 -2.36 17.55 16.79
C GLU A 438 -2.69 16.23 17.51
N GLN A 439 -3.08 15.17 16.78
CA GLN A 439 -3.40 13.88 17.38
C GLN A 439 -2.12 13.09 17.70
N ASP A 440 -2.07 12.40 18.85
CA ASP A 440 -0.90 11.66 19.31
C ASP A 440 -0.40 10.64 18.26
N PHE A 441 -1.33 9.93 17.61
CA PHE A 441 -1.03 8.95 16.56
C PHE A 441 -0.37 9.54 15.31
N CYS A 442 -0.41 10.87 15.12
CA CYS A 442 0.18 11.50 13.94
C CYS A 442 1.70 11.59 13.97
N SER A 443 2.31 11.48 15.15
CA SER A 443 3.77 11.47 15.31
C SER A 443 4.37 10.05 15.32
N GLN A 444 3.52 9.03 15.45
CA GLN A 444 3.95 7.64 15.57
C GLN A 444 4.51 7.13 14.22
N PRO A 445 5.62 6.37 14.23
CA PRO A 445 6.22 5.85 13.02
C PRO A 445 5.32 4.80 12.36
N LEU A 446 5.30 4.80 11.03
CA LEU A 446 4.57 3.83 10.21
C LEU A 446 5.53 2.94 9.44
N SER A 447 5.13 1.68 9.25
CA SER A 447 5.67 0.86 8.16
C SER A 447 5.27 1.43 6.78
N LYS A 448 5.96 0.99 5.73
CA LYS A 448 5.61 1.31 4.33
C LYS A 448 4.15 0.99 3.99
N THR A 449 3.66 -0.15 4.46
CA THR A 449 2.27 -0.60 4.22
C THR A 449 1.27 0.28 4.95
N GLU A 450 1.53 0.60 6.21
CA GLU A 450 0.67 1.49 7.01
C GLU A 450 0.64 2.92 6.44
N ALA A 451 1.77 3.45 5.98
CA ALA A 451 1.83 4.75 5.33
C ALA A 451 0.97 4.78 4.05
N LYS A 452 1.02 3.73 3.23
CA LYS A 452 0.16 3.60 2.05
C LYS A 452 -1.32 3.56 2.42
N LEU A 453 -1.68 2.76 3.41
CA LEU A 453 -3.07 2.64 3.88
C LEU A 453 -3.59 3.96 4.46
N ALA A 454 -2.78 4.65 5.27
CA ALA A 454 -3.12 5.96 5.82
C ALA A 454 -3.32 7.00 4.72
N SER A 455 -2.47 7.01 3.68
CA SER A 455 -2.61 7.91 2.54
C SER A 455 -3.93 7.68 1.79
N GLU A 456 -4.32 6.42 1.57
CA GLU A 456 -5.60 6.07 0.95
C GLU A 456 -6.81 6.51 1.80
N MET A 457 -6.74 6.33 3.12
CA MET A 457 -7.79 6.79 4.04
C MET A 457 -7.92 8.31 4.05
N LEU A 458 -6.80 9.03 4.16
CA LEU A 458 -6.75 10.50 4.15
C LEU A 458 -7.28 11.07 2.84
N TRP A 459 -6.89 10.49 1.70
CA TRP A 459 -7.38 10.93 0.39
C TRP A 459 -8.89 10.72 0.25
N LYS A 460 -9.40 9.56 0.65
CA LYS A 460 -10.84 9.27 0.59
C LYS A 460 -11.65 10.26 1.43
N ASP A 461 -11.20 10.56 2.64
CA ASP A 461 -11.85 11.55 3.51
C ASP A 461 -11.77 12.96 2.92
N HIS A 462 -10.62 13.35 2.41
CA HIS A 462 -10.40 14.64 1.76
C HIS A 462 -11.34 14.84 0.56
N VAL A 463 -11.46 13.86 -0.34
CA VAL A 463 -12.40 13.89 -1.47
C VAL A 463 -13.84 14.09 -0.99
N ALA A 464 -14.27 13.35 0.03
CA ALA A 464 -15.62 13.47 0.57
C ALA A 464 -15.86 14.86 1.18
N MET A 465 -14.87 15.40 1.89
CA MET A 465 -14.92 16.71 2.52
C MET A 465 -14.98 17.84 1.47
N ILE A 466 -14.11 17.81 0.47
CA ILE A 466 -14.09 18.81 -0.62
C ILE A 466 -15.40 18.78 -1.41
N ARG A 467 -15.93 17.59 -1.71
CA ARG A 467 -17.26 17.46 -2.35
C ARG A 467 -18.34 18.14 -1.53
N LYS A 468 -18.41 17.89 -0.22
CA LYS A 468 -19.41 18.52 0.67
C LYS A 468 -19.22 20.03 0.77
N GLN A 469 -17.99 20.49 0.98
CA GLN A 469 -17.69 21.91 1.27
C GLN A 469 -17.77 22.81 0.04
N ARG A 470 -17.41 22.29 -1.15
CA ARG A 470 -17.25 23.09 -2.36
C ARG A 470 -18.26 22.76 -3.46
N GLN A 471 -19.29 21.97 -3.17
CA GLN A 471 -20.40 21.72 -4.12
C GLN A 471 -21.01 23.03 -4.64
N ALA A 472 -21.42 23.92 -3.73
CA ALA A 472 -22.03 25.21 -4.09
C ALA A 472 -21.07 26.14 -4.85
N GLU A 473 -19.77 26.07 -4.54
CA GLU A 473 -18.71 26.80 -5.27
C GLU A 473 -18.63 26.34 -6.74
N MET A 474 -18.64 25.03 -6.95
CA MET A 474 -18.60 24.43 -8.29
C MET A 474 -19.88 24.70 -9.09
N GLU A 475 -21.05 24.62 -8.47
CA GLU A 475 -22.34 24.95 -9.10
C GLU A 475 -22.44 26.43 -9.47
N ALA A 476 -21.91 27.32 -8.63
CA ALA A 476 -21.91 28.76 -8.87
C ALA A 476 -20.86 29.21 -9.92
N GLY A 477 -19.92 28.32 -10.28
CA GLY A 477 -18.83 28.62 -11.21
C GLY A 477 -18.00 29.82 -10.76
N ARG A 478 -17.69 29.94 -9.47
CA ARG A 478 -16.89 31.05 -8.94
C ARG A 478 -16.16 30.66 -7.67
N ILE A 479 -14.88 31.01 -7.55
CA ILE A 479 -14.13 30.89 -6.30
C ILE A 479 -14.16 32.24 -5.58
N VAL A 480 -14.50 32.26 -4.29
CA VAL A 480 -14.59 33.49 -3.48
C VAL A 480 -13.58 33.43 -2.34
N GLU A 481 -12.77 34.49 -2.22
CA GLU A 481 -11.80 34.66 -1.14
C GLU A 481 -11.88 36.10 -0.60
N GLY A 482 -12.41 36.26 0.62
CA GLY A 482 -12.68 37.57 1.19
C GLY A 482 -13.63 38.38 0.31
N LYS A 483 -13.15 39.51 -0.23
CA LYS A 483 -13.92 40.38 -1.14
C LYS A 483 -13.67 40.09 -2.63
N LEU A 484 -12.74 39.18 -2.92
CA LEU A 484 -12.34 38.83 -4.28
C LEU A 484 -13.17 37.64 -4.79
N SER A 485 -13.54 37.69 -6.05
CA SER A 485 -14.32 36.65 -6.71
C SER A 485 -13.66 36.33 -8.06
N MET A 486 -13.35 35.06 -8.29
CA MET A 486 -12.84 34.54 -9.55
C MET A 486 -13.93 33.67 -10.21
N PRO A 487 -14.83 34.24 -11.03
CA PRO A 487 -15.71 33.46 -11.87
C PRO A 487 -14.89 32.52 -12.76
N PHE A 488 -15.38 31.32 -13.00
CA PHE A 488 -14.80 30.39 -13.96
C PHE A 488 -15.88 29.60 -14.66
N VAL A 489 -15.61 29.24 -15.90
CA VAL A 489 -16.41 28.26 -16.65
C VAL A 489 -15.47 27.20 -17.17
N TYR A 490 -15.97 25.98 -17.38
CA TYR A 490 -15.19 24.97 -18.08
C TYR A 490 -16.05 24.16 -19.04
N ARG A 491 -15.37 23.56 -20.02
CA ARG A 491 -15.98 22.65 -21.00
C ARG A 491 -15.20 21.35 -21.04
N THR A 492 -15.92 20.25 -21.17
CA THR A 492 -15.35 18.92 -21.26
C THR A 492 -15.24 18.48 -22.71
N PHE A 493 -14.07 18.00 -23.11
CA PHE A 493 -13.76 17.52 -24.45
C PHE A 493 -13.28 16.06 -24.39
N GLY A 494 -13.57 15.31 -25.45
CA GLY A 494 -13.10 13.95 -25.62
C GLY A 494 -13.60 12.94 -24.58
N LYS A 495 -13.19 11.68 -24.76
CA LYS A 495 -13.47 10.60 -23.81
C LYS A 495 -12.47 10.66 -22.66
N LYS A 496 -12.96 10.45 -21.42
CA LYS A 496 -12.12 10.43 -20.22
C LYS A 496 -11.11 9.27 -20.27
N PRO A 497 -9.79 9.53 -20.14
CA PRO A 497 -8.76 8.51 -19.97
C PRO A 497 -8.90 7.73 -18.66
N LYS A 498 -8.25 6.56 -18.53
CA LYS A 498 -8.32 5.73 -17.31
C LYS A 498 -7.65 6.39 -16.10
N ASP A 499 -6.62 7.18 -16.35
CA ASP A 499 -5.79 7.90 -15.39
C ASP A 499 -6.32 9.30 -15.05
N GLY A 500 -7.49 9.68 -15.58
CA GLY A 500 -8.09 10.99 -15.38
C GLY A 500 -7.97 11.92 -16.58
N ARG A 501 -8.69 13.05 -16.53
CA ARG A 501 -8.74 14.05 -17.61
C ARG A 501 -7.53 14.98 -17.59
N SER A 502 -7.13 15.47 -18.77
CA SER A 502 -6.27 16.65 -18.84
C SER A 502 -7.02 17.90 -18.34
N LEU A 503 -6.31 18.92 -17.86
CA LEU A 503 -6.84 20.24 -17.53
C LEU A 503 -6.05 21.32 -18.26
N TYR A 504 -6.72 22.21 -18.98
CA TYR A 504 -6.15 23.38 -19.63
C TYR A 504 -6.76 24.64 -19.02
N ILE A 505 -5.97 25.42 -18.30
CA ILE A 505 -6.39 26.68 -17.69
C ILE A 505 -6.03 27.81 -18.65
N SER A 506 -7.04 28.52 -19.16
CA SER A 506 -6.88 29.54 -20.21
C SER A 506 -7.23 30.94 -19.71
N MET A 507 -6.22 31.79 -19.53
CA MET A 507 -6.34 33.13 -18.97
C MET A 507 -6.60 34.20 -20.04
N HIS A 508 -7.55 35.10 -19.77
CA HIS A 508 -7.91 36.19 -20.67
C HIS A 508 -6.93 37.37 -20.61
N GLY A 509 -6.91 38.19 -21.67
CA GLY A 509 -6.17 39.46 -21.70
C GLY A 509 -6.93 40.64 -21.10
N GLY A 510 -6.43 41.87 -21.30
CA GLY A 510 -7.15 43.10 -20.91
C GLY A 510 -6.66 43.80 -19.64
N GLY A 511 -5.44 43.51 -19.17
CA GLY A 511 -4.91 44.16 -17.97
C GLY A 511 -4.87 45.68 -18.04
N GLY A 512 -5.36 46.32 -16.98
CA GLY A 512 -5.46 47.77 -16.86
C GLY A 512 -6.58 48.40 -17.69
N ALA A 513 -7.38 47.59 -18.41
CA ALA A 513 -8.52 48.05 -19.17
C ALA A 513 -9.78 48.14 -18.27
N PRO A 514 -10.80 48.92 -18.67
CA PRO A 514 -12.08 48.96 -17.94
C PRO A 514 -12.72 47.57 -17.79
N PRO A 515 -13.54 47.33 -16.74
CA PRO A 515 -14.14 46.03 -16.46
C PRO A 515 -14.90 45.42 -17.65
N GLN A 516 -15.60 46.23 -18.43
CA GLN A 516 -16.35 45.77 -19.61
C GLN A 516 -15.43 45.15 -20.68
N VAL A 517 -14.19 45.64 -20.80
CA VAL A 517 -13.19 45.06 -21.70
C VAL A 517 -12.70 43.73 -21.16
N ASN A 518 -12.42 43.63 -19.85
CA ASN A 518 -12.01 42.36 -19.21
C ASN A 518 -13.08 41.29 -19.38
N ASP A 519 -14.35 41.63 -19.12
CA ASP A 519 -15.46 40.70 -19.29
C ASP A 519 -15.61 40.26 -20.76
N GLN A 520 -15.44 41.17 -21.71
CA GLN A 520 -15.45 40.83 -23.13
C GLN A 520 -14.27 39.92 -23.54
N GLN A 521 -13.08 40.13 -22.97
CA GLN A 521 -11.92 39.25 -23.18
C GLN A 521 -12.16 37.87 -22.58
N TRP A 522 -12.76 37.80 -21.40
CA TRP A 522 -13.16 36.53 -20.79
C TRP A 522 -14.17 35.77 -21.67
N GLU A 523 -15.21 36.44 -22.19
CA GLU A 523 -16.15 35.82 -23.13
C GLU A 523 -15.47 35.29 -24.41
N ASN A 524 -14.47 36.01 -24.93
CA ASN A 524 -13.69 35.54 -26.07
C ASN A 524 -12.87 34.29 -25.73
N GLN A 525 -12.24 34.28 -24.55
CA GLN A 525 -11.38 33.19 -24.09
C GLN A 525 -12.15 31.85 -23.98
N LYS A 526 -13.43 31.87 -23.62
CA LYS A 526 -14.32 30.69 -23.51
C LYS A 526 -14.42 29.86 -24.79
N ARG A 527 -14.21 30.50 -25.95
CA ARG A 527 -14.35 29.89 -27.29
C ARG A 527 -13.08 29.96 -28.13
N LEU A 528 -11.98 30.43 -27.55
CA LEU A 528 -10.76 30.73 -28.30
C LEU A 528 -10.09 29.46 -28.85
N TYR A 529 -10.06 28.39 -28.04
CA TYR A 529 -9.41 27.13 -28.38
C TYR A 529 -10.33 25.92 -28.28
N THR A 530 -9.96 24.86 -28.99
CA THR A 530 -10.51 23.52 -28.85
C THR A 530 -9.40 22.54 -28.51
N ILE A 531 -9.67 21.59 -27.62
CA ILE A 531 -8.71 20.56 -27.21
C ILE A 531 -9.24 19.17 -27.63
N PRO A 532 -8.35 18.19 -27.93
CA PRO A 532 -8.79 16.83 -28.26
C PRO A 532 -9.47 16.11 -27.09
N GLU A 533 -8.94 16.30 -25.88
CA GLU A 533 -9.38 15.65 -24.64
C GLU A 533 -9.07 16.55 -23.44
N GLY A 534 -9.98 16.59 -22.47
CA GLY A 534 -9.77 17.19 -21.17
C GLY A 534 -10.82 18.21 -20.76
N ILE A 535 -10.53 18.93 -19.69
CA ILE A 535 -11.27 20.08 -19.19
C ILE A 535 -10.58 21.34 -19.69
N TYR A 536 -11.30 22.18 -20.44
CA TYR A 536 -10.85 23.52 -20.81
C TYR A 536 -11.50 24.53 -19.86
N ALA A 537 -10.74 25.00 -18.88
CA ALA A 537 -11.19 25.91 -17.82
C ALA A 537 -10.76 27.34 -18.12
N VAL A 538 -11.69 28.28 -17.99
CA VAL A 538 -11.50 29.70 -18.33
C VAL A 538 -11.90 30.58 -17.15
N PRO A 539 -10.96 30.92 -16.25
CA PRO A 539 -11.20 31.85 -15.17
C PRO A 539 -11.28 33.30 -15.68
N ARG A 540 -12.03 34.14 -14.96
CA ARG A 540 -12.02 35.61 -15.03
C ARG A 540 -11.27 36.14 -13.83
N ALA A 541 -10.23 36.93 -14.05
CA ALA A 541 -9.40 37.39 -12.94
C ALA A 541 -10.22 38.25 -11.96
N PRO A 542 -9.95 38.20 -10.64
CA PRO A 542 -10.73 38.95 -9.67
C PRO A 542 -10.62 40.47 -9.79
N THR A 543 -9.56 40.98 -10.42
CA THR A 543 -9.31 42.41 -10.58
C THR A 543 -9.10 42.77 -12.06
N ASP A 544 -9.27 44.04 -12.39
CA ASP A 544 -9.06 44.60 -13.74
C ASP A 544 -7.73 45.37 -13.85
N THR A 545 -6.85 45.20 -12.86
CA THR A 545 -5.56 45.89 -12.78
C THR A 545 -4.60 45.44 -13.88
N TRP A 546 -3.55 46.22 -14.15
CA TRP A 546 -2.53 45.82 -15.14
C TRP A 546 -1.86 44.48 -14.79
N ASN A 547 -1.82 44.13 -13.50
CA ASN A 547 -1.23 42.91 -12.97
C ASN A 547 -2.24 41.83 -12.55
N LEU A 548 -3.45 41.81 -13.13
CA LEU A 548 -4.56 40.95 -12.70
C LEU A 548 -4.22 39.47 -12.46
N TRP A 549 -3.27 38.90 -13.21
CA TRP A 549 -2.91 37.47 -13.13
C TRP A 549 -1.66 37.17 -12.30
N HIS A 550 -0.95 38.17 -11.79
CA HIS A 550 0.27 37.94 -10.98
C HIS A 550 0.16 38.41 -9.53
N GLN A 551 -1.00 38.97 -9.15
CA GLN A 551 -1.31 39.29 -7.75
C GLN A 551 -1.37 38.02 -6.87
N GLY A 552 -0.90 38.12 -5.62
CA GLY A 552 -0.72 36.95 -4.75
C GLY A 552 -1.96 36.10 -4.42
N HIS A 553 -3.17 36.63 -4.58
CA HIS A 553 -4.39 35.83 -4.39
C HIS A 553 -4.67 34.85 -5.55
N ILE A 554 -4.06 35.06 -6.72
CA ILE A 554 -4.27 34.21 -7.90
C ILE A 554 -3.77 32.80 -7.63
N ASP A 555 -2.62 32.66 -6.97
CA ASP A 555 -1.97 31.39 -6.71
C ASP A 555 -2.84 30.48 -5.82
N GLY A 556 -3.43 31.04 -4.76
CA GLY A 556 -4.37 30.34 -3.88
C GLY A 556 -5.67 29.95 -4.60
N MET A 557 -6.21 30.86 -5.42
CA MET A 557 -7.41 30.58 -6.21
C MET A 557 -7.17 29.52 -7.29
N PHE A 558 -5.99 29.48 -7.92
CA PHE A 558 -5.62 28.44 -8.88
C PHE A 558 -5.35 27.10 -8.20
N ALA A 559 -4.68 27.10 -7.04
CA ALA A 559 -4.52 25.88 -6.24
C ALA A 559 -5.90 25.27 -5.89
N ARG A 560 -6.85 26.11 -5.45
CA ARG A 560 -8.23 25.71 -5.14
C ARG A 560 -8.99 25.23 -6.37
N MET A 561 -8.86 25.90 -7.52
CA MET A 561 -9.50 25.48 -8.76
C MET A 561 -8.98 24.12 -9.26
N ILE A 562 -7.67 23.91 -9.20
CA ILE A 562 -7.03 22.64 -9.59
C ILE A 562 -7.52 21.51 -8.68
N GLU A 563 -7.47 21.70 -7.36
CA GLU A 563 -7.98 20.75 -6.36
C GLU A 563 -9.46 20.41 -6.60
N ASN A 564 -10.29 21.42 -6.87
CA ASN A 564 -11.69 21.21 -7.22
C ASN A 564 -11.82 20.33 -8.47
N LEU A 565 -11.09 20.61 -9.55
CA LEU A 565 -11.24 19.85 -10.79
C LEU A 565 -10.64 18.44 -10.69
N ILE A 566 -9.65 18.21 -9.82
CA ILE A 566 -9.20 16.86 -9.45
C ILE A 566 -10.37 16.08 -8.79
N VAL A 567 -11.03 16.69 -7.82
CA VAL A 567 -12.09 16.02 -7.02
C VAL A 567 -13.40 15.82 -7.78
N PHE A 568 -13.83 16.83 -8.54
CA PHE A 568 -15.15 16.86 -9.18
C PHE A 568 -15.12 16.30 -10.62
N GLU A 569 -14.05 16.59 -11.37
CA GLU A 569 -13.94 16.23 -12.80
C GLU A 569 -12.94 15.09 -13.07
N ASP A 570 -12.34 14.51 -12.02
CA ASP A 570 -11.36 13.43 -12.12
C ASP A 570 -10.17 13.84 -13.02
N VAL A 571 -9.69 15.07 -12.81
CA VAL A 571 -8.48 15.58 -13.50
C VAL A 571 -7.25 14.84 -12.99
N ASN A 572 -6.42 14.39 -13.94
CA ASN A 572 -5.08 13.87 -13.64
C ASN A 572 -4.17 15.06 -13.26
N PRO A 573 -3.64 15.12 -12.03
CA PRO A 573 -2.79 16.23 -11.58
C PRO A 573 -1.47 16.34 -12.36
N ASP A 574 -1.05 15.32 -13.11
CA ASP A 574 0.13 15.39 -13.98
C ASP A 574 -0.16 15.86 -15.39
N ARG A 575 -1.42 16.20 -15.70
CA ARG A 575 -1.85 16.67 -17.01
C ARG A 575 -2.57 18.00 -16.89
N VAL A 576 -2.05 18.87 -16.03
CA VAL A 576 -2.50 20.25 -15.86
C VAL A 576 -1.60 21.18 -16.67
N TYR A 577 -2.23 22.00 -17.52
CA TYR A 577 -1.57 22.88 -18.47
C TYR A 577 -2.04 24.32 -18.24
N LEU A 578 -1.11 25.27 -18.22
CA LEU A 578 -1.41 26.69 -18.04
C LEU A 578 -1.22 27.44 -19.35
N MET A 579 -2.17 28.26 -19.78
CA MET A 579 -2.05 29.06 -20.99
C MET A 579 -2.74 30.41 -20.85
N GLY A 580 -2.30 31.39 -21.64
CA GLY A 580 -2.88 32.73 -21.56
C GLY A 580 -2.42 33.64 -22.68
N TYR A 581 -3.29 34.59 -23.04
CA TYR A 581 -3.06 35.52 -24.13
C TYR A 581 -2.96 36.96 -23.63
N SER A 582 -2.02 37.76 -24.16
CA SER A 582 -1.82 39.16 -23.79
C SER A 582 -1.53 39.29 -22.30
N ALA A 583 -2.34 40.03 -21.52
CA ALA A 583 -2.21 40.06 -20.06
C ALA A 583 -2.31 38.66 -19.40
N GLY A 584 -3.06 37.72 -20.01
CA GLY A 584 -3.03 36.31 -19.62
C GLY A 584 -1.66 35.67 -19.88
N GLY A 585 -0.99 36.07 -20.97
CA GLY A 585 0.40 35.69 -21.25
C GLY A 585 1.39 36.27 -20.23
N ASP A 586 1.18 37.51 -19.78
CA ASP A 586 1.93 38.09 -18.65
C ASP A 586 1.77 37.20 -17.41
N GLY A 587 0.53 36.74 -17.14
CA GLY A 587 0.23 35.77 -16.10
C GLY A 587 0.97 34.44 -16.25
N VAL A 588 1.07 33.88 -17.47
CA VAL A 588 1.81 32.64 -17.71
C VAL A 588 3.29 32.80 -17.37
N TYR A 589 3.91 33.91 -17.77
CA TYR A 589 5.30 34.19 -17.43
C TYR A 589 5.55 34.20 -15.93
N GLN A 590 4.60 34.72 -15.15
CA GLN A 590 4.72 34.91 -13.71
C GLN A 590 4.40 33.63 -12.92
N LEU A 591 3.30 32.96 -13.27
CA LEU A 591 2.79 31.80 -12.55
C LEU A 591 3.54 30.52 -12.90
N ALA A 592 3.94 30.33 -14.16
CA ALA A 592 4.54 29.06 -14.59
C ALA A 592 5.87 28.75 -13.86
N PRO A 593 6.81 29.69 -13.66
CA PRO A 593 8.04 29.42 -12.91
C PRO A 593 7.80 29.21 -11.41
N ARG A 594 6.91 29.99 -10.77
CA ARG A 594 6.71 29.95 -9.31
C ARG A 594 5.75 28.85 -8.84
N MET A 595 4.87 28.38 -9.72
CA MET A 595 3.94 27.27 -9.49
C MET A 595 4.24 26.05 -10.38
N ALA A 596 5.49 25.90 -10.85
CA ALA A 596 5.90 24.85 -11.80
C ALA A 596 5.56 23.43 -11.30
N ASP A 597 5.55 23.23 -10.00
CA ASP A 597 5.20 21.95 -9.37
C ASP A 597 3.71 21.57 -9.45
N ARG A 598 2.88 22.39 -10.11
CA ARG A 598 1.47 22.08 -10.44
C ARG A 598 1.23 21.79 -11.91
N PHE A 599 2.21 22.02 -12.78
CA PHE A 599 1.98 22.00 -14.23
C PHE A 599 2.84 20.97 -14.93
N ALA A 600 2.31 20.40 -16.01
CA ALA A 600 3.05 19.60 -16.95
C ALA A 600 3.71 20.48 -18.03
N ALA A 601 2.97 21.48 -18.50
CA ALA A 601 3.45 22.45 -19.46
C ALA A 601 2.73 23.79 -19.32
N ALA A 602 3.33 24.84 -19.88
CA ALA A 602 2.71 26.16 -19.98
C ALA A 602 2.92 26.81 -21.35
N ALA A 603 1.94 27.60 -21.80
CA ALA A 603 1.96 28.30 -23.08
C ALA A 603 1.70 29.79 -22.91
N MET A 604 2.74 30.59 -23.15
CA MET A 604 2.66 32.05 -23.13
C MET A 604 2.35 32.58 -24.53
N MET A 605 1.28 33.35 -24.69
CA MET A 605 0.94 34.00 -25.96
C MET A 605 0.90 35.53 -25.81
N ALA A 606 1.69 36.25 -26.62
CA ALA A 606 1.67 37.71 -26.75
C ALA A 606 1.77 38.51 -25.41
N GLY A 607 2.38 37.93 -24.39
CA GLY A 607 2.60 38.54 -23.09
C GLY A 607 4.01 39.13 -22.92
N HIS A 608 4.24 39.70 -21.75
CA HIS A 608 5.46 40.36 -21.32
C HIS A 608 5.89 39.80 -19.95
N PRO A 609 7.16 39.40 -19.77
CA PRO A 609 7.62 38.73 -18.55
C PRO A 609 7.78 39.66 -17.35
N ASN A 610 7.86 40.97 -17.59
CA ASN A 610 8.23 41.97 -16.58
C ASN A 610 9.60 41.60 -15.97
N GLU A 611 9.70 41.48 -14.65
CA GLU A 611 10.92 41.16 -13.90
C GLU A 611 11.14 39.66 -13.66
N THR A 612 10.24 38.78 -14.09
CA THR A 612 10.30 37.36 -13.73
C THR A 612 11.49 36.63 -14.37
N SER A 613 11.88 35.53 -13.73
CA SER A 613 13.02 34.71 -14.12
C SER A 613 12.57 33.35 -14.69
N PRO A 614 13.19 32.86 -15.79
CA PRO A 614 12.90 31.53 -16.32
C PRO A 614 13.41 30.39 -15.43
N LEU A 615 14.21 30.65 -14.39
CA LEU A 615 14.90 29.60 -13.62
C LEU A 615 13.95 28.54 -13.04
N GLY A 616 12.76 28.93 -12.60
CA GLY A 616 11.75 28.02 -12.04
C GLY A 616 11.10 27.10 -13.09
N LEU A 617 11.28 27.37 -14.38
CA LEU A 617 10.70 26.55 -15.48
C LEU A 617 11.43 25.23 -15.70
N ARG A 618 12.51 24.94 -14.95
CA ARG A 618 13.38 23.79 -15.19
C ARG A 618 12.63 22.49 -15.47
N ASN A 619 11.58 22.22 -14.69
CA ASN A 619 10.90 20.93 -14.64
C ASN A 619 9.55 20.88 -15.36
N ILE A 620 9.21 21.91 -16.15
CA ILE A 620 8.00 21.93 -16.99
C ILE A 620 8.35 22.27 -18.43
N ALA A 621 7.51 21.80 -19.36
CA ALA A 621 7.63 22.21 -20.76
C ALA A 621 7.06 23.63 -20.94
N PHE A 622 7.80 24.55 -21.55
CA PHE A 622 7.36 25.95 -21.72
C PHE A 622 7.36 26.37 -23.18
N THR A 623 6.21 26.78 -23.72
CA THR A 623 6.11 27.32 -25.08
C THR A 623 5.79 28.81 -25.11
N LEU A 624 6.45 29.53 -26.00
CA LEU A 624 6.38 30.97 -26.17
C LEU A 624 5.91 31.29 -27.60
N HIS A 625 4.79 32.01 -27.72
CA HIS A 625 4.24 32.43 -29.01
C HIS A 625 4.13 33.96 -29.07
N MET A 626 4.75 34.57 -30.08
CA MET A 626 4.81 36.03 -30.22
C MET A 626 4.66 36.49 -31.68
N GLY A 627 3.99 37.61 -31.91
CA GLY A 627 3.98 38.27 -33.22
C GLY A 627 5.28 39.06 -33.44
N GLY A 628 5.93 38.90 -34.59
CA GLY A 628 7.14 39.63 -34.95
C GLY A 628 6.93 41.15 -35.03
N LYS A 629 5.69 41.59 -35.27
CA LYS A 629 5.27 43.01 -35.29
C LYS A 629 4.61 43.47 -33.99
N ASP A 630 4.53 42.63 -32.95
CA ASP A 630 4.03 43.04 -31.61
C ASP A 630 5.13 43.82 -30.85
N ALA A 631 5.34 45.06 -31.26
CA ALA A 631 6.40 45.92 -30.71
C ALA A 631 6.00 46.64 -29.42
N ALA A 632 4.73 46.55 -29.00
CA ALA A 632 4.27 47.18 -27.77
C ALA A 632 5.09 46.65 -26.57
N TYR A 633 5.58 47.56 -25.72
CA TYR A 633 6.45 47.23 -24.59
C TYR A 633 7.68 46.39 -24.96
N LYS A 634 8.12 46.45 -26.23
CA LYS A 634 9.22 45.63 -26.77
C LYS A 634 8.99 44.11 -26.67
N ARG A 635 7.74 43.65 -26.64
CA ARG A 635 7.38 42.23 -26.50
C ARG A 635 8.09 41.33 -27.51
N ASN A 636 8.09 41.69 -28.80
CA ASN A 636 8.80 40.93 -29.83
C ASN A 636 10.32 40.81 -29.58
N GLN A 637 10.99 41.88 -29.15
CA GLN A 637 12.42 41.86 -28.83
C GLN A 637 12.69 41.00 -27.58
N ILE A 638 11.84 41.12 -26.56
CA ILE A 638 11.95 40.35 -25.32
C ILE A 638 11.67 38.87 -25.54
N ALA A 639 10.77 38.51 -26.46
CA ALA A 639 10.55 37.13 -26.87
C ALA A 639 11.82 36.51 -27.48
N GLU A 640 12.55 37.24 -28.32
CA GLU A 640 13.84 36.77 -28.85
C GLU A 640 14.91 36.64 -27.74
N GLN A 641 14.92 37.56 -26.77
CA GLN A 641 15.80 37.45 -25.60
C GLN A 641 15.47 36.22 -24.76
N TRP A 642 14.19 35.94 -24.53
CA TRP A 642 13.75 34.75 -23.79
C TRP A 642 14.05 33.46 -24.55
N LYS A 643 13.93 33.47 -25.88
CA LYS A 643 14.36 32.37 -26.73
C LYS A 643 15.83 32.03 -26.52
N GLN A 644 16.70 33.04 -26.51
CA GLN A 644 18.11 32.83 -26.24
C GLN A 644 18.36 32.34 -24.80
N LYS A 645 17.73 32.97 -23.79
CA LYS A 645 17.87 32.56 -22.37
C LYS A 645 17.45 31.11 -22.14
N LEU A 646 16.33 30.67 -22.70
CA LEU A 646 15.85 29.29 -22.57
C LEU A 646 16.78 28.31 -23.30
N ALA A 647 17.30 28.69 -24.47
CA ALA A 647 18.28 27.90 -25.21
C ALA A 647 19.60 27.73 -24.43
N ASP A 648 20.09 28.81 -23.81
CA ASP A 648 21.30 28.79 -22.99
C ASP A 648 21.10 27.93 -21.73
N LEU A 649 19.98 28.11 -21.02
CA LEU A 649 19.63 27.28 -19.86
C LEU A 649 19.51 25.79 -20.21
N ARG A 650 18.86 25.45 -21.35
CA ARG A 650 18.78 24.06 -21.84
C ARG A 650 20.15 23.51 -22.25
N LYS A 651 21.04 24.36 -22.77
CA LYS A 651 22.40 23.95 -23.14
C LYS A 651 23.24 23.64 -21.89
N GLU A 652 23.05 24.39 -20.81
CA GLU A 652 23.71 24.18 -19.51
C GLU A 652 23.11 22.99 -18.74
N ASP A 653 21.79 22.79 -18.85
CA ASP A 653 21.04 21.68 -18.26
C ASP A 653 20.24 20.94 -19.35
N PRO A 654 20.85 19.97 -20.07
CA PRO A 654 20.22 19.25 -21.17
C PRO A 654 18.98 18.43 -20.80
N GLU A 655 18.70 18.22 -19.51
CA GLU A 655 17.48 17.55 -19.03
C GLU A 655 16.39 18.53 -18.62
N GLY A 656 16.73 19.77 -18.24
CA GLY A 656 15.80 20.83 -17.81
C GLY A 656 15.41 21.84 -18.91
N TYR A 657 14.43 22.70 -18.67
CA TYR A 657 14.05 23.81 -19.55
C TYR A 657 13.62 23.37 -20.97
N GLU A 658 12.83 22.31 -21.08
CA GLU A 658 12.22 21.94 -22.36
C GLU A 658 11.34 23.08 -22.88
N HIS A 659 11.63 23.57 -24.09
CA HIS A 659 10.94 24.74 -24.60
C HIS A 659 10.71 24.72 -26.11
N LEU A 660 9.71 25.49 -26.53
CA LEU A 660 9.43 25.82 -27.93
C LEU A 660 9.18 27.33 -28.02
N VAL A 661 9.84 28.01 -28.95
CA VAL A 661 9.60 29.45 -29.17
C VAL A 661 9.24 29.69 -30.62
N GLN A 662 8.06 30.27 -30.84
CA GLN A 662 7.54 30.62 -32.16
C GLN A 662 7.30 32.13 -32.24
N ILE A 663 8.08 32.80 -33.08
CA ILE A 663 7.89 34.21 -33.42
C ILE A 663 7.38 34.28 -34.85
N TYR A 664 6.16 34.76 -35.04
CA TYR A 664 5.49 34.82 -36.35
C TYR A 664 5.82 36.15 -37.04
N PRO A 665 6.73 36.21 -38.03
CA PRO A 665 7.33 37.46 -38.49
C PRO A 665 6.31 38.52 -38.95
N ASP A 666 5.21 38.07 -39.56
CA ASP A 666 4.21 38.94 -40.14
C ASP A 666 3.03 39.31 -39.24
N LYS A 667 2.97 38.75 -38.03
CA LYS A 667 1.84 38.93 -37.11
C LYS A 667 2.10 40.03 -36.08
N GLY A 668 1.06 40.77 -35.74
CA GLY A 668 1.06 41.75 -34.64
C GLY A 668 0.67 41.09 -33.32
N HIS A 669 0.03 41.86 -32.43
CA HIS A 669 -0.43 41.35 -31.12
C HIS A 669 -1.39 40.16 -31.24
N TRP A 670 -2.24 40.17 -32.28
CA TRP A 670 -3.07 39.03 -32.66
C TRP A 670 -2.36 38.18 -33.72
N MET A 671 -2.21 36.90 -33.43
CA MET A 671 -1.46 35.93 -34.25
C MET A 671 -2.34 35.03 -35.13
N ASP A 672 -3.59 35.43 -35.37
CA ASP A 672 -4.56 34.67 -36.19
C ASP A 672 -4.76 33.21 -35.74
N ARG A 673 -4.67 32.98 -34.41
CA ARG A 673 -4.74 31.65 -33.77
C ARG A 673 -3.64 30.66 -34.18
N GLN A 674 -2.56 31.11 -34.83
CA GLN A 674 -1.44 30.20 -35.13
C GLN A 674 -0.77 29.67 -33.85
N ASP A 675 -0.88 30.43 -32.77
CA ASP A 675 -0.47 30.07 -31.42
C ASP A 675 -1.24 28.87 -30.83
N ALA A 676 -2.40 28.47 -31.40
CA ALA A 676 -3.11 27.25 -31.02
C ALA A 676 -2.27 25.97 -31.23
N SER A 677 -1.20 26.05 -32.03
CA SER A 677 -0.19 24.99 -32.16
C SER A 677 0.49 24.61 -30.82
N ALA A 678 0.44 25.50 -29.81
CA ALA A 678 0.88 25.22 -28.45
C ALA A 678 0.16 24.01 -27.81
N ILE A 679 -1.13 23.82 -28.09
CA ILE A 679 -1.97 22.81 -27.44
C ILE A 679 -1.49 21.38 -27.73
N PRO A 680 -1.37 20.94 -29.00
CA PRO A 680 -0.86 19.60 -29.30
C PRO A 680 0.63 19.43 -28.94
N TRP A 681 1.38 20.52 -28.74
CA TRP A 681 2.73 20.45 -28.19
C TRP A 681 2.70 20.17 -26.68
N MET A 682 2.01 21.00 -25.89
CA MET A 682 1.85 20.81 -24.44
C MET A 682 1.30 19.43 -24.07
N ALA A 683 0.32 18.93 -24.84
CA ALA A 683 -0.32 17.63 -24.59
C ALA A 683 0.63 16.42 -24.64
N LYS A 684 1.85 16.58 -25.16
CA LYS A 684 2.89 15.53 -25.17
C LYS A 684 3.63 15.38 -23.83
N HIS A 685 3.49 16.37 -22.95
CA HIS A 685 4.24 16.43 -21.69
C HIS A 685 3.33 16.07 -20.51
N GLN A 686 3.93 15.45 -19.51
CA GLN A 686 3.33 15.15 -18.22
C GLN A 686 4.23 15.70 -17.11
N ARG A 687 3.63 16.10 -15.99
CA ARG A 687 4.38 16.61 -14.84
C ARG A 687 5.27 15.52 -14.27
N ASN A 688 6.55 15.84 -14.07
CA ASN A 688 7.40 15.02 -13.21
C ASN A 688 7.15 15.41 -11.75
N ARG A 689 6.46 14.56 -10.99
CA ARG A 689 6.12 14.82 -9.58
C ARG A 689 7.34 14.91 -8.69
N TYR A 690 8.35 14.09 -8.98
CA TYR A 690 9.55 13.94 -8.17
C TYR A 690 10.80 14.14 -9.02
N PRO A 691 11.01 15.36 -9.56
CA PRO A 691 12.16 15.63 -10.40
C PRO A 691 13.44 15.37 -9.63
N LYS A 692 14.44 14.79 -10.31
CA LYS A 692 15.75 14.55 -9.71
C LYS A 692 16.41 15.86 -9.27
N ARG A 693 16.24 16.92 -10.06
CA ARG A 693 16.84 18.22 -9.79
C ARG A 693 15.78 19.31 -9.75
N ILE A 694 15.84 20.16 -8.74
CA ILE A 694 14.93 21.28 -8.53
C ILE A 694 15.75 22.56 -8.52
N VAL A 695 15.28 23.56 -9.26
CA VAL A 695 15.75 24.95 -9.19
C VAL A 695 14.57 25.79 -8.69
N TRP A 696 14.61 26.16 -7.42
CA TRP A 696 13.57 26.92 -6.76
C TRP A 696 14.00 28.37 -6.59
N LYS A 697 13.48 29.25 -7.46
CA LYS A 697 13.66 30.70 -7.36
C LYS A 697 12.37 31.33 -6.87
N GLN A 698 12.41 31.96 -5.69
CA GLN A 698 11.27 32.75 -5.20
C GLN A 698 11.06 34.00 -6.05
N ASP A 699 9.80 34.36 -6.29
CA ASP A 699 9.41 35.62 -6.96
C ASP A 699 8.76 36.59 -5.96
N ASP A 700 8.07 37.63 -6.41
CA ASP A 700 7.30 38.57 -5.58
C ASP A 700 6.25 37.88 -4.69
N VAL A 701 5.54 36.90 -5.23
CA VAL A 701 4.65 35.99 -4.49
C VAL A 701 5.45 34.81 -3.97
N LYS A 702 5.44 34.63 -2.65
CA LYS A 702 6.26 33.66 -1.94
C LYS A 702 5.53 32.35 -1.74
N HIS A 703 6.27 31.25 -1.86
CA HIS A 703 5.77 29.92 -1.54
C HIS A 703 6.66 29.24 -0.50
N THR A 704 6.07 28.50 0.42
CA THR A 704 6.79 27.69 1.41
C THR A 704 7.02 26.26 0.95
N ARG A 705 6.56 25.92 -0.25
CA ARG A 705 6.65 24.57 -0.84
C ARG A 705 6.95 24.69 -2.33
N PHE A 706 7.86 23.83 -2.82
CA PHE A 706 8.10 23.65 -4.25
C PHE A 706 8.55 22.22 -4.54
N TYR A 707 7.73 21.46 -5.29
CA TYR A 707 7.88 20.00 -5.45
C TYR A 707 7.97 19.29 -4.09
N TRP A 708 9.09 18.63 -3.83
CA TRP A 708 9.43 17.92 -2.59
C TRP A 708 10.30 18.75 -1.64
N LEU A 709 10.46 20.05 -1.89
CA LEU A 709 11.11 21.00 -0.98
C LEU A 709 10.08 21.81 -0.20
N ALA A 710 10.47 22.19 1.02
CA ALA A 710 9.76 23.17 1.83
C ALA A 710 10.73 24.09 2.59
N ALA A 711 10.27 25.29 2.87
CA ALA A 711 10.99 26.31 3.63
C ALA A 711 10.03 27.02 4.58
N ASP A 712 10.54 27.49 5.71
CA ASP A 712 9.72 28.25 6.65
C ASP A 712 9.49 29.67 6.14
N THR A 713 8.33 30.25 6.49
CA THR A 713 7.90 31.56 5.98
C THR A 713 8.90 32.68 6.30
N ASP A 714 9.57 32.58 7.46
CA ASP A 714 10.53 33.58 7.92
C ASP A 714 11.83 33.57 7.09
N ASP A 715 12.19 32.40 6.53
CA ASP A 715 13.43 32.22 5.75
C ASP A 715 13.30 32.71 4.29
N ILE A 716 12.08 32.93 3.78
CA ILE A 716 11.80 33.28 2.37
C ILE A 716 11.48 34.77 2.15
N SER A 717 11.85 35.63 3.10
CA SER A 717 11.59 37.08 3.03
C SER A 717 12.19 37.77 1.78
N GLY A 718 13.34 37.27 1.29
CA GLY A 718 13.98 37.71 0.03
C GLY A 718 13.47 36.98 -1.22
N ARG A 719 14.25 36.98 -2.31
CA ARG A 719 14.00 36.11 -3.50
C ARG A 719 15.05 34.98 -3.54
N PRO A 720 15.14 34.09 -2.53
CA PRO A 720 16.18 33.07 -2.46
C PRO A 720 16.14 32.13 -3.66
N LEU A 721 17.33 31.66 -4.04
CA LEU A 721 17.56 30.61 -5.00
C LEU A 721 18.07 29.35 -4.28
N VAL A 722 17.41 28.24 -4.53
CA VAL A 722 17.79 26.92 -4.01
C VAL A 722 17.87 25.93 -5.18
N THR A 723 18.99 25.21 -5.26
CA THR A 723 19.20 24.15 -6.25
C THR A 723 19.52 22.86 -5.50
N VAL A 724 18.64 21.86 -5.64
CA VAL A 724 18.80 20.55 -4.98
C VAL A 724 18.73 19.45 -6.02
N GLU A 725 19.61 18.47 -5.88
CA GLU A 725 19.62 17.25 -6.66
C GLU A 725 19.40 16.02 -5.78
N ARG A 726 18.71 15.04 -6.32
CA ARG A 726 18.48 13.72 -5.75
C ARG A 726 18.99 12.67 -6.72
N ASP A 727 19.90 11.84 -6.24
CA ASP A 727 20.38 10.65 -6.95
C ASP A 727 20.32 9.43 -6.03
N GLY A 728 19.43 8.48 -6.35
CA GLY A 728 19.16 7.33 -5.48
C GLY A 728 18.76 7.73 -4.05
N GLN A 729 19.57 7.27 -3.08
CA GLN A 729 19.46 7.54 -1.64
C GLN A 729 20.17 8.84 -1.20
N ALA A 730 20.72 9.64 -2.12
CA ALA A 730 21.45 10.86 -1.80
C ALA A 730 20.67 12.12 -2.18
N ILE A 731 20.73 13.14 -1.31
CA ILE A 731 20.24 14.49 -1.54
C ILE A 731 21.42 15.46 -1.44
N SER A 732 21.61 16.25 -2.49
CA SER A 732 22.67 17.27 -2.58
C SER A 732 22.06 18.65 -2.76
N VAL A 733 22.22 19.51 -1.75
CA VAL A 733 21.90 20.94 -1.85
C VAL A 733 23.12 21.64 -2.44
N GLU A 734 23.12 21.88 -3.74
CA GLU A 734 24.27 22.47 -4.44
C GLU A 734 24.38 23.98 -4.20
N GLN A 735 23.23 24.65 -4.20
CA GLN A 735 23.10 26.07 -3.93
C GLN A 735 21.90 26.30 -3.03
N SER A 736 22.04 27.16 -2.04
CA SER A 736 20.93 27.61 -1.21
C SER A 736 21.25 28.98 -0.64
N ASP A 737 20.37 29.94 -0.91
CA ASP A 737 20.33 31.23 -0.21
C ASP A 737 19.62 31.12 1.15
N LEU A 738 19.07 29.95 1.51
CA LEU A 738 18.48 29.65 2.81
C LEU A 738 19.50 28.97 3.73
N ASP A 739 19.37 29.21 5.03
CA ASP A 739 20.19 28.53 6.07
C ASP A 739 19.67 27.12 6.40
N ARG A 740 18.37 26.89 6.19
CA ARG A 740 17.70 25.61 6.43
C ARG A 740 16.73 25.28 5.30
N LEU A 741 16.52 24.00 5.06
CA LEU A 741 15.61 23.47 4.04
C LEU A 741 14.98 22.18 4.52
N LYS A 742 13.67 22.03 4.33
CA LYS A 742 12.95 20.79 4.57
C LYS A 742 12.84 20.00 3.27
N VAL A 743 13.16 18.72 3.32
CA VAL A 743 13.02 17.80 2.19
C VAL A 743 11.98 16.74 2.54
N ARG A 744 10.99 16.60 1.67
CA ARG A 744 9.85 15.70 1.85
C ARG A 744 9.99 14.48 0.99
N LEU A 745 9.68 13.34 1.57
CA LEU A 745 10.05 12.04 1.02
C LEU A 745 8.86 11.08 1.02
N CYS A 746 8.84 10.20 0.04
CA CYS A 746 7.92 9.07 -0.03
C CYS A 746 8.61 7.85 -0.64
N ASP A 747 8.01 6.68 -0.43
CA ASP A 747 8.52 5.39 -0.91
C ASP A 747 8.56 5.23 -2.44
N ASP A 748 7.91 6.13 -3.18
CA ASP A 748 7.99 6.18 -4.66
C ASP A 748 9.26 6.92 -5.13
N MET A 749 9.90 7.70 -4.25
CA MET A 749 11.12 8.44 -4.56
C MET A 749 12.38 7.66 -4.22
N LEU A 750 12.43 7.10 -3.01
CA LEU A 750 13.60 6.46 -2.42
C LEU A 750 13.18 5.46 -1.33
N ASP A 751 14.10 4.62 -0.87
CA ASP A 751 13.85 3.64 0.19
C ASP A 751 13.99 4.30 1.57
N LEU A 752 12.86 4.54 2.24
CA LEU A 752 12.82 5.19 3.56
C LEU A 752 13.21 4.23 4.71
N ASP A 753 13.39 2.95 4.44
CA ASP A 753 13.94 1.99 5.41
C ASP A 753 15.48 2.03 5.44
N GLN A 754 16.10 2.79 4.53
CA GLN A 754 17.53 3.07 4.49
C GLN A 754 17.81 4.53 4.85
N ALA A 755 19.01 4.77 5.38
CA ALA A 755 19.47 6.13 5.65
C ALA A 755 19.63 6.93 4.33
N VAL A 756 19.31 8.21 4.40
CA VAL A 756 19.43 9.17 3.29
C VAL A 756 20.73 9.93 3.46
N GLU A 757 21.60 9.88 2.45
CA GLU A 757 22.85 10.63 2.45
C GLU A 757 22.59 12.09 2.09
N ILE A 758 23.24 13.02 2.80
CA ILE A 758 22.99 14.45 2.64
C ILE A 758 24.29 15.18 2.39
N THR A 759 24.32 16.03 1.36
CA THR A 759 25.41 16.95 1.08
C THR A 759 24.88 18.37 1.00
N TRP A 760 25.56 19.32 1.63
CA TRP A 760 25.22 20.75 1.61
C TRP A 760 26.40 21.57 1.10
N LYS A 761 26.24 22.20 -0.07
CA LYS A 761 27.26 23.02 -0.74
C LYS A 761 28.62 22.31 -0.87
N GLY A 762 28.59 21.00 -1.14
CA GLY A 762 29.76 20.14 -1.25
C GLY A 762 30.26 19.50 0.06
N GLU A 763 29.72 19.91 1.22
CA GLU A 763 30.04 19.31 2.53
C GLU A 763 29.10 18.13 2.83
N LYS A 764 29.65 16.95 3.12
CA LYS A 764 28.84 15.78 3.52
C LYS A 764 28.36 15.96 4.96
N LEU A 765 27.04 15.94 5.15
CA LEU A 765 26.39 15.98 6.46
C LEU A 765 26.10 14.56 6.97
N ALA A 766 25.67 14.44 8.23
CA ALA A 766 25.22 13.17 8.78
C ALA A 766 23.99 12.65 8.01
N SER A 767 24.02 11.37 7.64
CA SER A 767 22.88 10.71 7.03
C SER A 767 21.68 10.70 8.00
N GLN A 768 20.47 10.80 7.46
CA GLN A 768 19.23 10.82 8.27
C GLN A 768 18.33 9.64 7.92
N SER A 769 17.66 9.07 8.91
CA SER A 769 16.68 8.00 8.73
C SER A 769 15.26 8.56 8.91
N PRO A 770 14.56 8.93 7.81
CA PRO A 770 13.25 9.55 7.87
C PRO A 770 12.16 8.60 8.38
N ALA A 771 11.38 9.02 9.38
CA ALA A 771 10.21 8.27 9.83
C ALA A 771 8.98 8.60 8.97
N ARG A 772 8.25 7.56 8.56
CA ARG A 772 6.93 7.73 7.94
C ARG A 772 5.91 8.08 9.00
N THR A 773 5.09 9.11 8.81
CA THR A 773 4.08 9.52 9.80
C THR A 773 2.77 9.97 9.15
N ILE A 774 1.66 9.80 9.87
CA ILE A 774 0.34 10.29 9.45
C ILE A 774 0.32 11.82 9.47
N GLY A 775 1.04 12.45 10.39
CA GLY A 775 1.18 13.90 10.47
C GLY A 775 1.74 14.50 9.20
N THR A 776 2.83 13.95 8.65
CA THR A 776 3.42 14.44 7.39
C THR A 776 2.48 14.23 6.21
N LEU A 777 1.81 13.06 6.12
CA LEU A 777 0.82 12.80 5.08
C LEU A 777 -0.32 13.82 5.12
N ALA A 778 -0.92 14.05 6.30
CA ALA A 778 -2.02 14.97 6.47
C ALA A 778 -1.61 16.44 6.18
N LYS A 779 -0.43 16.85 6.66
CA LYS A 779 0.15 18.18 6.40
C LYS A 779 0.33 18.42 4.90
N THR A 780 0.97 17.47 4.21
CA THR A 780 1.30 17.63 2.79
C THR A 780 0.09 17.50 1.87
N LEU A 781 -0.93 16.72 2.27
CA LEU A 781 -2.24 16.69 1.61
C LEU A 781 -2.93 18.05 1.70
N LYS A 782 -3.00 18.64 2.90
CA LYS A 782 -3.66 19.94 3.14
C LYS A 782 -3.04 21.07 2.32
N GLU A 783 -1.73 21.04 2.11
CA GLU A 783 -1.02 22.07 1.33
C GLU A 783 -1.21 21.96 -0.18
N ARG A 784 -1.34 20.74 -0.72
CA ARG A 784 -1.34 20.49 -2.17
C ARG A 784 -2.72 20.24 -2.74
N GLY A 785 -3.58 19.50 -2.03
CA GLY A 785 -4.93 19.12 -2.46
C GLY A 785 -4.97 17.97 -3.48
N GLU A 786 -3.96 17.10 -3.51
CA GLU A 786 -3.92 15.95 -4.43
C GLU A 786 -3.26 14.73 -3.79
N LYS A 787 -3.68 13.52 -4.17
CA LYS A 787 -3.25 12.27 -3.53
C LYS A 787 -1.74 12.05 -3.67
N GLU A 788 -1.23 12.20 -4.88
CA GLU A 788 0.15 11.90 -5.23
C GLU A 788 1.13 13.03 -4.85
N GLY A 789 0.58 14.13 -4.32
CA GLY A 789 1.32 15.21 -3.67
C GLY A 789 1.54 15.01 -2.17
N MET A 790 1.11 13.89 -1.60
CA MET A 790 1.38 13.52 -0.21
C MET A 790 2.79 12.93 -0.06
N PHE A 791 3.49 13.34 0.99
CA PHE A 791 4.76 12.77 1.41
C PHE A 791 4.60 12.13 2.79
N SER A 792 5.17 10.95 2.98
CA SER A 792 5.06 10.21 4.24
C SER A 792 6.13 10.62 5.26
N ALA A 793 7.24 11.20 4.81
CA ALA A 793 8.31 11.64 5.69
C ALA A 793 8.86 13.03 5.31
N GLU A 794 9.52 13.68 6.27
CA GLU A 794 10.15 14.99 6.12
C GLU A 794 11.45 14.98 6.92
N ILE A 795 12.53 15.52 6.33
CA ILE A 795 13.82 15.74 7.00
C ILE A 795 14.16 17.22 6.92
N GLU A 796 14.86 17.72 7.93
CA GLU A 796 15.39 19.08 7.92
C GLU A 796 16.90 19.04 7.68
N ILE A 797 17.36 19.89 6.78
CA ILE A 797 18.76 20.05 6.42
C ILE A 797 19.14 21.49 6.76
N ALA A 798 20.07 21.66 7.69
CA ALA A 798 20.62 22.96 8.04
C ALA A 798 22.07 23.05 7.55
N GLY A 799 22.43 24.19 6.95
CA GLY A 799 23.81 24.50 6.66
C GLY A 799 24.62 24.70 7.94
N THR A 800 25.87 24.26 7.95
CA THR A 800 26.85 24.66 8.95
C THR A 800 27.06 26.16 8.85
N THR A 801 26.64 26.92 9.86
CA THR A 801 27.04 28.33 9.99
C THR A 801 28.54 28.37 10.22
N GLN A 802 29.29 28.83 9.21
CA GLN A 802 30.65 29.32 9.46
C GLN A 802 30.51 30.56 10.36
N ASN A 803 30.85 30.40 11.64
CA ASN A 803 31.16 31.53 12.52
C ASN A 803 32.40 32.27 12.00
#